data_AF-A0A9D9K6E9-F1
#
_entry.id   AF-A0A9D9K6E9-F1
#
_cell.length_a   1.000
_cell.length_b   1.000
_cell.length_c   1.000
_cell.angle_alpha   90.00
_cell.angle_beta   90.00
_cell.angle_gamma   90.00
#
_symmetry.space_group_name_H-M   'P 1'
#
loop_
_entity.id
_entity.type
_entity.pdbx_description
1 polymer ?
#
loop_
_entity_poly.entity_id
_entity_poly.type
_entity_poly.pdbx_seq_one_letter_code
_entity_poly.pdbx_strand_id
1 'polypeptide(L)'
;MADIIGTLVPDLIIPGGNIQGELLPDLSGDDIIDAREGDDAVAASGGNDSVIGAVGNDQLFGNAGDDTLRGEAGLDSIFGGQGNDLMYGDDGEDFLFADLGNDTAYGGAGDDIMAGNKGDDALYGGEGNDSIFGGQDNDSVFGDAGDDMLFGDLGADTLEGGDGKDTFVMSKRNSGLTTGGASLSDADRISDFVKGEDNFMLDGLQFTDLSIQVDSDGNSNIQDLTTNQFLAVVEGVSDLDVTDFTGATTDPGPQGALQFSAVAYTGVEGTDAANPGKTLITVTRTDGSQDPVSVGYKVTPGVTNPALAGGIDFFETTDGLLTFAAGETEKTFEVLLPADPGTTNIADDGKTVSLSLFNPTNGAVLGSQSAAVLTINDSAGSDGAVGGAEYEFVLDSVDGASTNVYGVSESQGGTALGTFTTPITIERSITVGEDTINFNAFDATATSPDDFIRIDNQTVTFADGQQFATVDVTIVNDGTAVTEPDIENVSLTLQNGSGQVLDSANLLINNQAGAATGAGFSFGTDAYSVGSGAVTGLGAGTGDGPNGPFFELTVFRSNVSTAETVDYSVAAATGSAATADPDGAAPVGSTSDFVPVSGQLSFGVGELTKTIQVPSFFDGGSNEFVTATLTGNGLGSFPTANVDIL
;
A
#
# COMPACT_ATOMS: atom_id res chain seq x y z
N MET A 1 -44.63 25.35 -38.25
CA MET A 1 -45.99 25.18 -37.67
C MET A 1 -46.63 24.01 -38.37
N ALA A 2 -47.09 23.03 -37.59
CA ALA A 2 -47.47 21.64 -37.91
C ALA A 2 -46.25 20.69 -38.00
N ASP A 3 -46.13 19.60 -37.24
CA ASP A 3 -47.00 19.02 -36.21
C ASP A 3 -46.12 18.05 -35.38
N ILE A 4 -45.71 18.42 -34.17
CA ILE A 4 -45.04 17.54 -33.20
C ILE A 4 -46.04 17.33 -32.07
N ILE A 5 -46.76 16.21 -32.13
CA ILE A 5 -47.50 15.66 -31.00
C ILE A 5 -47.00 14.21 -30.84
N GLY A 6 -45.82 14.11 -30.23
CA GLY A 6 -45.33 12.95 -29.51
C GLY A 6 -44.84 13.50 -28.18
N THR A 7 -45.33 12.95 -27.09
CA THR A 7 -45.14 13.38 -25.70
C THR A 7 -43.67 13.63 -25.34
N LEU A 8 -43.30 14.90 -25.19
CA LEU A 8 -42.13 15.34 -24.42
C LEU A 8 -42.38 14.97 -22.95
N VAL A 9 -41.84 13.84 -22.50
CA VAL A 9 -41.50 13.65 -21.10
C VAL A 9 -40.10 14.26 -20.93
N PRO A 10 -39.88 15.17 -19.99
CA PRO A 10 -38.54 15.66 -19.69
C PRO A 10 -37.85 14.58 -18.85
N ASP A 11 -37.12 13.68 -19.48
CA ASP A 11 -36.23 12.78 -18.73
C ASP A 11 -34.96 13.56 -18.39
N LEU A 12 -35.00 14.06 -17.15
CA LEU A 12 -34.05 14.95 -16.53
C LEU A 12 -33.05 14.11 -15.72
N ILE A 13 -31.84 13.94 -16.25
CA ILE A 13 -30.53 14.27 -15.64
C ILE A 13 -30.36 13.91 -14.17
N ILE A 14 -29.37 13.06 -13.89
CA ILE A 14 -28.71 12.98 -12.59
C ILE A 14 -27.79 14.20 -12.49
N PRO A 15 -28.11 15.26 -11.70
CA PRO A 15 -27.12 16.27 -11.42
C PRO A 15 -26.19 15.71 -10.34
N GLY A 16 -24.89 15.99 -10.42
CA GLY A 16 -23.94 15.81 -9.32
C GLY A 16 -24.56 16.18 -7.96
N GLY A 17 -24.94 15.16 -7.19
CA GLY A 17 -25.77 15.32 -6.00
C GLY A 17 -26.55 14.06 -5.66
N ASN A 18 -25.99 13.27 -4.73
CA ASN A 18 -26.61 12.15 -4.02
C ASN A 18 -28.15 12.22 -3.95
N ILE A 19 -28.83 11.44 -4.79
CA ILE A 19 -30.26 11.18 -4.70
C ILE A 19 -30.50 9.70 -4.45
N GLN A 20 -30.36 9.32 -3.18
CA GLN A 20 -31.03 8.12 -2.69
C GLN A 20 -32.56 8.32 -2.76
N GLY A 21 -33.22 7.63 -3.70
CA GLY A 21 -34.61 7.20 -3.50
C GLY A 21 -35.71 7.77 -4.39
N GLU A 22 -35.45 8.24 -5.61
CA GLU A 22 -36.51 8.35 -6.63
C GLU A 22 -36.36 7.23 -7.66
N LEU A 23 -37.46 6.57 -8.04
CA LEU A 23 -37.45 5.55 -9.10
C LEU A 23 -36.84 6.18 -10.34
N LEU A 24 -35.68 5.67 -10.78
CA LEU A 24 -35.15 5.93 -12.10
C LEU A 24 -36.23 5.61 -13.14
N PRO A 25 -36.41 6.44 -14.18
CA PRO A 25 -37.18 6.01 -15.34
C PRO A 25 -36.61 4.69 -15.88
N ASP A 26 -37.47 3.88 -16.46
CA ASP A 26 -37.09 2.63 -17.11
C ASP A 26 -36.29 2.95 -18.38
N LEU A 27 -34.96 2.95 -18.28
CA LEU A 27 -34.05 3.23 -19.39
C LEU A 27 -33.85 1.98 -20.28
N SER A 28 -34.88 1.16 -20.47
CA SER A 28 -34.77 -0.09 -21.26
C SER A 28 -35.30 0.03 -22.69
N GLY A 29 -35.54 1.26 -23.16
CA GLY A 29 -35.80 1.55 -24.56
C GLY A 29 -35.19 2.89 -24.95
N ASP A 30 -35.29 3.24 -26.23
CA ASP A 30 -34.61 4.40 -26.83
C ASP A 30 -34.78 5.72 -26.04
N ASP A 31 -33.69 6.21 -25.46
CA ASP A 31 -33.63 7.38 -24.58
C ASP A 31 -32.82 8.55 -25.17
N ILE A 32 -33.06 9.75 -24.65
CA ILE A 32 -32.26 10.94 -24.93
C ILE A 32 -31.79 11.53 -23.60
N ILE A 33 -30.48 11.51 -23.38
CA ILE A 33 -29.81 11.89 -22.13
C ILE A 33 -28.82 13.03 -22.40
N ASP A 34 -28.84 14.05 -21.54
CA ASP A 34 -27.95 15.22 -21.59
C ASP A 34 -27.43 15.41 -20.16
N ALA A 35 -26.16 15.14 -19.88
CA ALA A 35 -25.63 15.17 -18.51
C ALA A 35 -25.46 16.60 -17.98
N ARG A 36 -25.37 17.59 -18.88
CA ARG A 36 -25.02 19.00 -18.66
C ARG A 36 -23.57 19.18 -18.22
N GLU A 37 -23.18 20.43 -17.99
CA GLU A 37 -21.87 20.76 -17.44
C GLU A 37 -21.60 20.04 -16.10
N GLY A 38 -20.41 19.48 -15.96
CA GLY A 38 -19.96 18.72 -14.80
C GLY A 38 -19.22 17.46 -15.22
N ASP A 39 -18.55 16.82 -14.28
CA ASP A 39 -18.01 15.47 -14.50
C ASP A 39 -19.13 14.48 -14.17
N ASP A 40 -19.68 13.81 -15.18
CA ASP A 40 -20.86 12.97 -15.05
C ASP A 40 -20.59 11.50 -15.40
N ALA A 41 -21.44 10.62 -14.87
CA ALA A 41 -21.42 9.19 -15.18
C ALA A 41 -22.81 8.75 -15.64
N VAL A 42 -22.93 8.38 -16.91
CA VAL A 42 -24.20 8.07 -17.58
C VAL A 42 -24.20 6.64 -18.10
N ALA A 43 -25.22 5.87 -17.74
CA ALA A 43 -25.47 4.54 -18.30
C ALA A 43 -26.86 4.48 -18.94
N ALA A 44 -26.91 4.33 -20.27
CA ALA A 44 -28.15 4.33 -21.05
C ALA A 44 -28.90 2.98 -20.99
N SER A 45 -28.25 1.93 -20.48
CA SER A 45 -28.80 0.58 -20.21
C SER A 45 -29.19 -0.23 -21.45
N GLY A 46 -30.28 0.07 -22.14
CA GLY A 46 -30.50 -0.59 -23.42
C GLY A 46 -31.69 -0.05 -24.17
N GLY A 47 -31.69 -0.22 -25.48
CA GLY A 47 -32.40 0.70 -26.37
C GLY A 47 -31.39 1.34 -27.30
N ASN A 48 -31.86 2.07 -28.30
CA ASN A 48 -30.97 2.87 -29.15
C ASN A 48 -30.96 4.29 -28.61
N ASP A 49 -29.94 4.62 -27.83
CA ASP A 49 -29.92 5.79 -26.97
C ASP A 49 -29.09 6.94 -27.56
N SER A 50 -29.40 8.17 -27.17
CA SER A 50 -28.64 9.36 -27.52
C SER A 50 -28.15 10.03 -26.24
N VAL A 51 -26.85 10.00 -25.98
CA VAL A 51 -26.22 10.54 -24.77
C VAL A 51 -25.27 11.68 -25.11
N ILE A 52 -25.35 12.77 -24.37
CA ILE A 52 -24.43 13.90 -24.41
C ILE A 52 -23.85 14.10 -23.00
N GLY A 53 -22.53 14.05 -22.86
CA GLY A 53 -21.80 14.39 -21.63
C GLY A 53 -21.83 15.90 -21.37
N ALA A 54 -21.43 16.67 -22.38
CA ALA A 54 -21.26 18.12 -22.36
C ALA A 54 -19.88 18.54 -21.80
N VAL A 55 -19.80 19.62 -21.05
CA VAL A 55 -18.50 20.12 -20.58
C VAL A 55 -18.14 19.49 -19.24
N GLY A 56 -17.02 18.77 -19.19
CA GLY A 56 -16.49 18.11 -18.01
C GLY A 56 -15.85 16.77 -18.39
N ASN A 57 -15.31 16.04 -17.41
CA ASN A 57 -14.72 14.73 -17.68
C ASN A 57 -15.78 13.64 -17.46
N ASP A 58 -16.36 13.15 -18.53
CA ASP A 58 -17.54 12.30 -18.47
C ASP A 58 -17.25 10.81 -18.68
N GLN A 59 -18.09 9.96 -18.10
CA GLN A 59 -18.12 8.52 -18.35
C GLN A 59 -19.45 8.13 -18.96
N LEU A 60 -19.46 7.76 -20.24
CA LEU A 60 -20.67 7.45 -21.01
C LEU A 60 -20.70 5.96 -21.38
N PHE A 61 -21.77 5.26 -21.02
CA PHE A 61 -21.99 3.86 -21.34
C PHE A 61 -23.30 3.69 -22.13
N GLY A 62 -23.21 3.33 -23.42
CA GLY A 62 -24.36 2.98 -24.26
C GLY A 62 -25.03 1.69 -23.81
N ASN A 63 -24.21 0.65 -23.63
CA ASN A 63 -24.57 -0.71 -23.20
C ASN A 63 -25.18 -1.58 -24.29
N ALA A 64 -26.47 -1.49 -24.60
CA ALA A 64 -27.11 -2.48 -25.49
C ALA A 64 -28.13 -1.86 -26.43
N GLY A 65 -27.79 -1.81 -27.70
CA GLY A 65 -28.55 -1.22 -28.79
C GLY A 65 -27.62 -0.39 -29.65
N ASP A 66 -28.13 0.20 -30.74
CA ASP A 66 -27.30 1.07 -31.58
C ASP A 66 -27.35 2.50 -31.01
N ASP A 67 -26.32 2.88 -30.26
CA ASP A 67 -26.27 4.10 -29.46
C ASP A 67 -25.54 5.26 -30.17
N THR A 68 -25.83 6.49 -29.75
CA THR A 68 -25.08 7.68 -30.14
C THR A 68 -24.57 8.38 -28.89
N LEU A 69 -23.27 8.41 -28.71
CA LEU A 69 -22.59 8.93 -27.52
C LEU A 69 -21.70 10.12 -27.90
N ARG A 70 -21.72 11.20 -27.11
CA ARG A 70 -20.92 12.40 -27.35
C ARG A 70 -20.35 12.95 -26.04
N GLY A 71 -19.02 13.04 -25.94
CA GLY A 71 -18.30 13.66 -24.82
C GLY A 71 -18.51 15.17 -24.79
N GLU A 72 -18.14 15.85 -25.86
CA GLU A 72 -18.04 17.31 -26.03
C GLU A 72 -16.72 17.92 -25.57
N ALA A 73 -16.56 18.34 -24.31
CA ALA A 73 -15.31 19.01 -23.92
C ALA A 73 -14.81 18.55 -22.57
N GLY A 74 -13.63 17.91 -22.54
CA GLY A 74 -13.08 17.38 -21.30
C GLY A 74 -12.07 16.27 -21.54
N LEU A 75 -11.92 15.38 -20.57
CA LEU A 75 -11.31 14.06 -20.77
C LEU A 75 -12.42 13.04 -20.56
N ASP A 76 -12.92 12.51 -21.66
CA ASP A 76 -14.11 11.67 -21.68
C ASP A 76 -13.74 10.20 -21.84
N SER A 77 -14.54 9.33 -21.23
CA SER A 77 -14.47 7.88 -21.39
C SER A 77 -15.79 7.37 -21.93
N ILE A 78 -15.79 6.98 -23.19
CA ILE A 78 -17.00 6.60 -23.94
C ILE A 78 -16.93 5.11 -24.28
N PHE A 79 -17.96 4.37 -23.87
CA PHE A 79 -18.12 2.94 -24.10
C PHE A 79 -19.41 2.68 -24.88
N GLY A 80 -19.29 2.21 -26.13
CA GLY A 80 -20.44 1.87 -26.99
C GLY A 80 -21.25 0.73 -26.40
N GLY A 81 -20.62 -0.44 -26.31
CA GLY A 81 -21.21 -1.63 -25.70
C GLY A 81 -21.59 -2.68 -26.75
N GLN A 82 -22.85 -3.08 -26.82
CA GLN A 82 -23.36 -4.02 -27.80
C GLN A 82 -24.25 -3.29 -28.80
N GLY A 83 -23.89 -3.30 -30.07
CA GLY A 83 -24.68 -2.65 -31.11
C GLY A 83 -23.77 -2.03 -32.15
N ASN A 84 -24.32 -1.24 -33.06
CA ASN A 84 -23.51 -0.45 -34.00
C ASN A 84 -23.59 0.99 -33.53
N ASP A 85 -22.60 1.38 -32.76
CA ASP A 85 -22.57 2.61 -31.99
C ASP A 85 -21.88 3.73 -32.78
N LEU A 86 -22.29 4.96 -32.46
CA LEU A 86 -21.73 6.18 -33.02
C LEU A 86 -21.18 7.05 -31.89
N MET A 87 -19.87 7.18 -31.80
CA MET A 87 -19.19 7.85 -30.70
C MET A 87 -18.42 9.09 -31.18
N TYR A 88 -18.42 10.13 -30.35
CA TYR A 88 -17.65 11.36 -30.55
C TYR A 88 -16.98 11.75 -29.22
N GLY A 89 -15.65 11.82 -29.17
CA GLY A 89 -14.92 12.45 -28.05
C GLY A 89 -15.12 13.96 -28.08
N ASP A 90 -14.90 14.56 -29.26
CA ASP A 90 -14.89 16.01 -29.52
C ASP A 90 -13.61 16.69 -28.97
N ASP A 91 -13.68 17.72 -28.12
CA ASP A 91 -12.49 18.45 -27.64
C ASP A 91 -11.93 17.81 -26.35
N GLY A 92 -10.80 17.11 -26.39
CA GLY A 92 -10.31 16.39 -25.22
C GLY A 92 -9.16 15.42 -25.49
N GLU A 93 -8.53 14.91 -24.42
CA GLU A 93 -7.71 13.69 -24.53
C GLU A 93 -8.61 12.53 -24.12
N ASP A 94 -9.29 11.89 -25.07
CA ASP A 94 -10.43 11.03 -24.81
C ASP A 94 -10.09 9.53 -24.93
N PHE A 95 -10.93 8.71 -24.29
CA PHE A 95 -10.90 7.26 -24.36
C PHE A 95 -12.19 6.73 -25.00
N LEU A 96 -12.09 6.16 -26.21
CA LEU A 96 -13.23 5.61 -26.93
C LEU A 96 -13.10 4.10 -27.11
N PHE A 97 -14.03 3.34 -26.52
CA PHE A 97 -14.10 1.88 -26.63
C PHE A 97 -15.42 1.48 -27.27
N ALA A 98 -15.37 0.99 -28.51
CA ALA A 98 -16.57 0.67 -29.28
C ALA A 98 -17.23 -0.65 -28.83
N ASP A 99 -16.39 -1.61 -28.40
CA ASP A 99 -16.77 -2.90 -27.84
C ASP A 99 -17.27 -3.93 -28.86
N LEU A 100 -18.59 -4.15 -28.98
CA LEU A 100 -19.16 -5.25 -29.76
C LEU A 100 -20.14 -4.75 -30.81
N GLY A 101 -19.73 -4.87 -32.07
CA GLY A 101 -20.56 -4.61 -33.25
C GLY A 101 -19.77 -3.78 -34.25
N ASN A 102 -20.44 -3.22 -35.25
CA ASN A 102 -19.75 -2.47 -36.30
C ASN A 102 -19.90 -0.99 -36.04
N ASP A 103 -18.92 -0.41 -35.38
CA ASP A 103 -19.04 0.90 -34.76
C ASP A 103 -18.40 2.00 -35.60
N THR A 104 -18.73 3.25 -35.27
CA THR A 104 -18.06 4.42 -35.82
C THR A 104 -17.67 5.36 -34.69
N ALA A 105 -16.38 5.62 -34.55
CA ALA A 105 -15.84 6.46 -33.48
C ALA A 105 -15.00 7.60 -34.06
N TYR A 106 -15.19 8.80 -33.52
CA TYR A 106 -14.37 9.98 -33.81
C TYR A 106 -13.74 10.46 -32.50
N GLY A 107 -12.41 10.47 -32.41
CA GLY A 107 -11.67 11.01 -31.26
C GLY A 107 -11.95 12.51 -31.13
N GLY A 108 -11.46 13.29 -32.10
CA GLY A 108 -11.79 14.70 -32.22
C GLY A 108 -10.53 15.56 -32.15
N ALA A 109 -10.35 16.34 -31.10
CA ALA A 109 -9.20 17.21 -30.92
C ALA A 109 -8.52 16.95 -29.58
N GLY A 110 -7.29 16.47 -29.62
CA GLY A 110 -6.43 16.12 -28.49
C GLY A 110 -5.79 14.75 -28.74
N ASP A 111 -4.94 14.29 -27.83
CA ASP A 111 -4.22 13.03 -28.01
C ASP A 111 -5.12 11.87 -27.50
N ASP A 112 -5.82 11.18 -28.41
CA ASP A 112 -6.89 10.23 -28.09
C ASP A 112 -6.43 8.76 -28.06
N ILE A 113 -7.14 7.94 -27.29
CA ILE A 113 -6.98 6.48 -27.28
C ILE A 113 -8.29 5.81 -27.70
N MET A 114 -8.24 5.08 -28.81
CA MET A 114 -9.44 4.51 -29.44
C MET A 114 -9.29 3.01 -29.68
N ALA A 115 -10.33 2.23 -29.40
CA ALA A 115 -10.35 0.80 -29.67
C ALA A 115 -11.71 0.34 -30.25
N GLY A 116 -11.70 -0.24 -31.46
CA GLY A 116 -12.89 -0.84 -32.09
C GLY A 116 -13.32 -2.14 -31.41
N ASN A 117 -12.33 -2.92 -30.94
CA ASN A 117 -12.52 -4.22 -30.28
C ASN A 117 -13.05 -5.30 -31.21
N LYS A 118 -14.35 -5.44 -31.44
CA LYS A 118 -14.86 -6.56 -32.25
C LYS A 118 -16.05 -6.15 -33.12
N GLY A 119 -15.75 -6.06 -34.40
CA GLY A 119 -16.67 -6.01 -35.54
C GLY A 119 -15.94 -5.32 -36.68
N ASP A 120 -16.65 -4.94 -37.74
CA ASP A 120 -16.01 -4.15 -38.79
C ASP A 120 -16.17 -2.66 -38.43
N ASP A 121 -15.15 -2.07 -37.78
CA ASP A 121 -15.22 -0.75 -37.16
C ASP A 121 -14.64 0.36 -38.06
N ALA A 122 -15.08 1.60 -37.83
CA ALA A 122 -14.53 2.81 -38.46
C ALA A 122 -14.07 3.82 -37.40
N LEU A 123 -12.76 3.99 -37.25
CA LEU A 123 -12.12 4.79 -36.22
C LEU A 123 -11.37 5.97 -36.85
N TYR A 124 -11.64 7.18 -36.38
CA TYR A 124 -11.02 8.42 -36.85
C TYR A 124 -10.40 9.14 -35.64
N GLY A 125 -9.07 9.29 -35.61
CA GLY A 125 -8.33 9.94 -34.53
C GLY A 125 -8.69 11.41 -34.43
N GLY A 126 -8.28 12.20 -35.41
CA GLY A 126 -8.68 13.60 -35.55
C GLY A 126 -7.48 14.53 -35.50
N GLU A 127 -7.53 15.61 -34.73
CA GLU A 127 -6.38 16.47 -34.47
C GLU A 127 -5.67 16.01 -33.20
N GLY A 128 -4.40 15.63 -33.24
CA GLY A 128 -3.67 15.17 -32.05
C GLY A 128 -2.78 13.97 -32.37
N ASN A 129 -2.02 13.48 -31.40
CA ASN A 129 -1.21 12.28 -31.58
C ASN A 129 -1.96 11.09 -31.00
N ASP A 130 -2.65 10.35 -31.85
CA ASP A 130 -3.63 9.37 -31.44
C ASP A 130 -3.06 7.95 -31.38
N SER A 131 -3.64 7.11 -30.53
CA SER A 131 -3.36 5.68 -30.45
C SER A 131 -4.61 4.88 -30.76
N ILE A 132 -4.67 4.29 -31.96
CA ILE A 132 -5.89 3.70 -32.50
C ILE A 132 -5.70 2.19 -32.74
N PHE A 133 -6.57 1.40 -32.14
CA PHE A 133 -6.59 -0.06 -32.20
C PHE A 133 -7.85 -0.54 -32.92
N GLY A 134 -7.70 -1.13 -34.11
CA GLY A 134 -8.82 -1.73 -34.86
C GLY A 134 -9.49 -2.84 -34.05
N GLY A 135 -8.73 -3.88 -33.72
CA GLY A 135 -9.20 -5.00 -32.91
C GLY A 135 -9.36 -6.28 -33.72
N GLN A 136 -10.57 -6.86 -33.71
CA GLN A 136 -10.93 -8.08 -34.43
C GLN A 136 -11.91 -7.76 -35.54
N ASP A 137 -11.80 -8.55 -36.62
CA ASP A 137 -12.59 -8.40 -37.85
C ASP A 137 -11.98 -7.28 -38.74
N ASN A 138 -12.67 -6.69 -39.73
CA ASN A 138 -11.98 -5.83 -40.72
C ASN A 138 -12.26 -4.36 -40.47
N ASP A 139 -11.25 -3.65 -39.98
CA ASP A 139 -11.40 -2.29 -39.50
C ASP A 139 -10.91 -1.25 -40.51
N SER A 140 -11.44 -0.03 -40.39
CA SER A 140 -10.95 1.16 -41.07
C SER A 140 -10.44 2.15 -40.03
N VAL A 141 -9.13 2.38 -40.00
CA VAL A 141 -8.41 3.14 -38.98
C VAL A 141 -7.76 4.34 -39.65
N PHE A 142 -8.12 5.55 -39.24
CA PHE A 142 -7.61 6.80 -39.76
C PHE A 142 -6.99 7.62 -38.61
N GLY A 143 -5.70 7.94 -38.67
CA GLY A 143 -5.04 8.83 -37.71
C GLY A 143 -5.47 10.29 -37.88
N ASP A 144 -5.65 10.70 -39.13
CA ASP A 144 -6.00 12.06 -39.55
C ASP A 144 -4.84 13.07 -39.39
N ALA A 145 -4.70 13.82 -38.30
CA ALA A 145 -3.72 14.90 -38.20
C ALA A 145 -2.92 14.85 -36.90
N GLY A 146 -1.66 14.44 -36.99
CA GLY A 146 -0.69 14.42 -35.91
C GLY A 146 0.30 13.29 -36.11
N ASP A 147 1.13 12.99 -35.10
CA ASP A 147 2.07 11.87 -35.18
C ASP A 147 1.41 10.62 -34.55
N ASP A 148 0.69 9.82 -35.36
CA ASP A 148 -0.23 8.81 -34.85
C ASP A 148 0.36 7.40 -34.74
N MET A 149 -0.24 6.55 -33.90
CA MET A 149 0.10 5.13 -33.76
C MET A 149 -1.10 4.24 -34.08
N LEU A 150 -0.99 3.48 -35.19
CA LEU A 150 -2.10 2.72 -35.75
C LEU A 150 -1.83 1.21 -35.66
N PHE A 151 -2.79 0.49 -35.07
CA PHE A 151 -2.81 -0.96 -34.97
C PHE A 151 -4.02 -1.51 -35.74
N GLY A 152 -3.78 -2.26 -36.81
CA GLY A 152 -4.86 -3.02 -37.47
C GLY A 152 -5.28 -4.26 -36.69
N ASP A 153 -4.36 -4.84 -35.90
CA ASP A 153 -4.58 -6.08 -35.15
C ASP A 153 -5.02 -7.28 -36.02
N LEU A 154 -6.21 -7.84 -35.78
CA LEU A 154 -6.68 -9.11 -36.33
C LEU A 154 -7.76 -8.91 -37.38
N GLY A 155 -7.32 -8.62 -38.59
CA GLY A 155 -8.26 -8.38 -39.65
C GLY A 155 -7.61 -8.37 -41.00
N ALA A 156 -8.40 -7.93 -41.97
CA ALA A 156 -7.90 -7.36 -43.22
C ALA A 156 -8.21 -5.86 -43.19
N ASP A 157 -7.38 -5.12 -42.47
CA ASP A 157 -7.70 -3.75 -42.05
C ASP A 157 -7.27 -2.73 -43.11
N THR A 158 -7.86 -1.54 -43.06
CA THR A 158 -7.44 -0.38 -43.85
C THR A 158 -6.91 0.68 -42.90
N LEU A 159 -5.65 1.07 -43.05
CA LEU A 159 -4.97 2.04 -42.19
C LEU A 159 -4.53 3.24 -43.04
N GLU A 160 -4.86 4.44 -42.59
CA GLU A 160 -4.35 5.70 -43.16
C GLU A 160 -3.81 6.56 -42.01
N GLY A 161 -2.53 6.94 -42.08
CA GLY A 161 -1.88 7.74 -41.04
C GLY A 161 -2.35 9.20 -41.09
N GLY A 162 -2.37 9.79 -42.29
CA GLY A 162 -2.78 11.17 -42.52
C GLY A 162 -1.62 12.16 -42.54
N ASP A 163 -1.82 13.33 -41.94
CA ASP A 163 -0.84 14.42 -41.89
C ASP A 163 0.04 14.27 -40.63
N GLY A 164 1.30 13.89 -40.78
CA GLY A 164 2.26 13.91 -39.67
C GLY A 164 3.34 12.86 -39.83
N LYS A 165 3.81 12.29 -38.73
CA LYS A 165 4.76 11.17 -38.75
C LYS A 165 4.17 9.97 -38.04
N ASP A 166 3.66 9.06 -38.84
CA ASP A 166 2.84 8.00 -38.32
C ASP A 166 3.63 6.72 -38.09
N THR A 167 3.13 5.93 -37.15
CA THR A 167 3.71 4.64 -36.79
C THR A 167 2.68 3.54 -37.00
N PHE A 168 2.88 2.75 -38.05
CA PHE A 168 2.06 1.59 -38.35
C PHE A 168 2.62 0.37 -37.62
N VAL A 169 1.85 -0.22 -36.72
CA VAL A 169 2.31 -1.32 -35.88
C VAL A 169 2.01 -2.65 -36.54
N MET A 170 3.06 -3.46 -36.73
CA MET A 170 2.96 -4.82 -37.24
C MET A 170 3.26 -5.81 -36.13
N SER A 171 2.22 -6.50 -35.67
CA SER A 171 2.30 -7.48 -34.61
C SER A 171 2.48 -8.90 -35.14
N LYS A 172 3.25 -9.72 -34.42
CA LYS A 172 3.41 -11.14 -34.75
C LYS A 172 2.09 -11.90 -34.57
N ARG A 173 1.50 -12.31 -35.69
CA ARG A 173 0.30 -13.16 -35.70
C ARG A 173 0.66 -14.60 -35.31
N ASN A 174 -0.11 -15.23 -34.42
CA ASN A 174 0.12 -16.63 -34.06
C ASN A 174 -0.52 -17.55 -35.11
N SER A 175 0.25 -18.54 -35.59
CA SER A 175 -0.14 -19.52 -36.63
C SER A 175 -1.45 -20.32 -36.42
N GLY A 176 -2.15 -20.13 -35.30
CA GLY A 176 -3.43 -20.76 -34.96
C GLY A 176 -4.66 -19.84 -35.03
N LEU A 177 -4.47 -18.53 -35.28
CA LEU A 177 -5.55 -17.55 -35.33
C LEU A 177 -5.90 -17.31 -36.81
N THR A 178 -7.12 -17.70 -37.20
CA THR A 178 -7.53 -17.85 -38.61
C THR A 178 -8.18 -16.59 -39.22
N THR A 179 -8.04 -15.44 -38.58
CA THR A 179 -8.59 -14.16 -39.03
C THR A 179 -7.41 -13.20 -39.19
N GLY A 180 -6.94 -13.01 -40.43
CA GLY A 180 -5.81 -12.12 -40.75
C GLY A 180 -4.57 -12.82 -41.34
N GLY A 181 -4.16 -12.38 -42.53
CA GLY A 181 -2.85 -12.65 -43.13
C GLY A 181 -2.63 -14.01 -43.77
N ALA A 182 -3.65 -14.87 -43.89
CA ALA A 182 -3.50 -16.19 -44.54
C ALA A 182 -3.26 -16.09 -46.06
N SER A 183 -3.74 -15.01 -46.66
CA SER A 183 -3.61 -14.62 -48.07
C SER A 183 -3.23 -13.15 -48.14
N LEU A 184 -2.68 -12.72 -49.27
CA LEU A 184 -2.40 -11.31 -49.52
C LEU A 184 -3.67 -10.44 -49.50
N SER A 185 -4.83 -11.03 -49.79
CA SER A 185 -6.14 -10.38 -49.67
C SER A 185 -6.56 -10.08 -48.24
N ASP A 186 -5.94 -10.76 -47.28
CA ASP A 186 -6.28 -10.71 -45.86
C ASP A 186 -5.19 -9.96 -45.07
N ALA A 187 -4.30 -9.26 -45.79
CA ALA A 187 -3.28 -8.41 -45.22
C ALA A 187 -3.82 -7.00 -45.07
N ASP A 188 -3.29 -6.28 -44.09
CA ASP A 188 -3.69 -4.91 -43.80
C ASP A 188 -3.27 -4.03 -44.99
N ARG A 189 -4.05 -3.01 -45.30
CA ARG A 189 -3.80 -2.10 -46.41
C ARG A 189 -3.42 -0.74 -45.85
N ILE A 190 -2.27 -0.24 -46.28
CA ILE A 190 -1.76 1.08 -45.89
C ILE A 190 -1.69 1.92 -47.15
N SER A 191 -2.52 2.95 -47.24
CA SER A 191 -2.79 3.64 -48.51
C SER A 191 -1.94 4.90 -48.73
N ASP A 192 -1.40 5.50 -47.67
CA ASP A 192 -0.83 6.85 -47.67
C ASP A 192 0.61 6.96 -47.13
N PHE A 193 1.24 5.85 -46.74
CA PHE A 193 2.61 5.82 -46.17
C PHE A 193 3.63 6.72 -46.90
N VAL A 194 4.15 7.70 -46.17
CA VAL A 194 5.16 8.67 -46.61
C VAL A 194 6.54 8.27 -46.10
N LYS A 195 7.33 7.64 -46.98
CA LYS A 195 8.69 7.21 -46.66
C LYS A 195 9.57 8.36 -46.12
N GLY A 196 10.15 8.13 -44.94
CA GLY A 196 11.05 9.07 -44.26
C GLY A 196 10.35 10.08 -43.34
N GLU A 197 9.02 10.10 -43.37
CA GLU A 197 8.17 10.75 -42.37
C GLU A 197 7.57 9.65 -41.48
N ASP A 198 6.92 8.67 -42.09
CA ASP A 198 6.29 7.54 -41.40
C ASP A 198 7.25 6.38 -41.17
N ASN A 199 6.85 5.49 -40.27
CA ASN A 199 7.60 4.30 -39.96
C ASN A 199 6.72 3.10 -39.59
N PHE A 200 7.33 1.92 -39.62
CA PHE A 200 6.74 0.68 -39.15
C PHE A 200 7.32 0.28 -37.80
N MET A 201 6.48 0.03 -36.80
CA MET A 201 6.92 -0.60 -35.54
C MET A 201 6.73 -2.12 -35.62
N LEU A 202 7.79 -2.88 -35.33
CA LEU A 202 7.70 -4.35 -35.26
C LEU A 202 7.44 -4.82 -33.83
N ASP A 203 6.28 -5.43 -33.59
CA ASP A 203 5.93 -6.06 -32.31
C ASP A 203 6.03 -7.59 -32.39
N GLY A 204 6.92 -8.18 -31.58
CA GLY A 204 7.20 -9.61 -31.58
C GLY A 204 7.83 -10.16 -32.88
N LEU A 205 8.13 -9.31 -33.85
CA LEU A 205 8.74 -9.64 -35.15
C LEU A 205 10.21 -9.20 -35.19
N GLN A 206 10.96 -9.72 -36.16
CA GLN A 206 12.30 -9.26 -36.50
C GLN A 206 12.31 -8.83 -37.96
N PHE A 207 13.04 -7.77 -38.32
CA PHE A 207 13.17 -7.36 -39.72
C PHE A 207 13.74 -8.50 -40.60
N THR A 208 14.62 -9.34 -40.05
CA THR A 208 15.16 -10.52 -40.74
C THR A 208 14.15 -11.62 -41.00
N ASP A 209 13.04 -11.61 -40.27
CA ASP A 209 11.94 -12.54 -40.45
C ASP A 209 10.98 -12.06 -41.55
N LEU A 210 11.14 -10.83 -42.05
CA LEU A 210 10.27 -10.26 -43.06
C LEU A 210 10.78 -10.56 -44.48
N SER A 211 9.82 -10.85 -45.37
CA SER A 211 9.98 -10.80 -46.81
C SER A 211 9.16 -9.64 -47.35
N ILE A 212 9.84 -8.64 -47.91
CA ILE A 212 9.21 -7.50 -48.58
C ILE A 212 9.32 -7.71 -50.09
N GLN A 213 8.18 -7.81 -50.78
CA GLN A 213 8.11 -8.03 -52.22
C GLN A 213 7.28 -6.96 -52.90
N VAL A 214 7.85 -6.32 -53.92
CA VAL A 214 7.14 -5.33 -54.73
C VAL A 214 6.32 -6.03 -55.82
N ASP A 215 5.04 -5.70 -55.93
CA ASP A 215 4.15 -6.24 -56.96
C ASP A 215 4.22 -5.47 -58.30
N SER A 216 3.34 -5.81 -59.25
CA SER A 216 3.29 -5.15 -60.56
C SER A 216 2.69 -3.75 -60.55
N ASP A 217 1.93 -3.42 -59.51
CA ASP A 217 1.26 -2.14 -59.35
C ASP A 217 2.14 -1.15 -58.57
N GLY A 218 3.23 -1.64 -57.99
CA GLY A 218 4.24 -0.85 -57.29
C GLY A 218 4.08 -0.86 -55.77
N ASN A 219 3.25 -1.74 -55.23
CA ASN A 219 3.00 -1.86 -53.78
C ASN A 219 4.03 -2.78 -53.13
N SER A 220 4.38 -2.51 -51.88
CA SER A 220 5.23 -3.37 -51.06
C SER A 220 4.38 -4.33 -50.23
N ASN A 221 4.50 -5.63 -50.52
CA ASN A 221 3.86 -6.69 -49.76
C ASN A 221 4.81 -7.20 -48.69
N ILE A 222 4.43 -7.09 -47.42
CA ILE A 222 5.23 -7.48 -46.26
C ILE A 222 4.70 -8.80 -45.71
N GLN A 223 5.57 -9.80 -45.61
CA GLN A 223 5.22 -11.13 -45.13
C GLN A 223 6.17 -11.57 -44.00
N ASP A 224 5.64 -12.12 -42.91
CA ASP A 224 6.42 -12.83 -41.89
C ASP A 224 6.75 -14.25 -42.40
N LEU A 225 8.04 -14.55 -42.53
CA LEU A 225 8.55 -15.85 -42.99
C LEU A 225 8.48 -16.95 -41.91
N THR A 226 8.34 -16.59 -40.64
CA THR A 226 8.26 -17.56 -39.54
C THR A 226 6.88 -18.20 -39.45
N THR A 227 5.84 -17.42 -39.74
CA THR A 227 4.43 -17.84 -39.72
C THR A 227 3.84 -18.01 -41.11
N ASN A 228 4.53 -17.49 -42.15
CA ASN A 228 4.06 -17.41 -43.53
C ASN A 228 2.78 -16.56 -43.68
N GLN A 229 2.52 -15.64 -42.75
CA GLN A 229 1.40 -14.71 -42.82
C GLN A 229 1.79 -13.40 -43.52
N PHE A 230 0.89 -12.89 -44.34
CA PHE A 230 0.98 -11.54 -44.88
C PHE A 230 0.55 -10.55 -43.80
N LEU A 231 1.40 -9.54 -43.58
CA LEU A 231 1.18 -8.53 -42.56
C LEU A 231 0.49 -7.32 -43.19
N ALA A 232 1.11 -6.73 -44.21
CA ALA A 232 0.61 -5.51 -44.82
C ALA A 232 0.90 -5.44 -46.33
N VAL A 233 0.06 -4.67 -47.03
CA VAL A 233 0.24 -4.15 -48.38
C VAL A 233 0.37 -2.64 -48.28
N VAL A 234 1.55 -2.13 -48.57
CA VAL A 234 1.84 -0.68 -48.56
C VAL A 234 1.71 -0.16 -49.98
N GLU A 235 0.68 0.64 -50.24
CA GLU A 235 0.31 1.07 -51.58
C GLU A 235 1.27 2.14 -52.11
N GLY A 236 1.68 2.01 -53.37
CA GLY A 236 2.51 3.04 -54.04
C GLY A 236 3.96 3.17 -53.56
N VAL A 237 4.37 2.42 -52.53
CA VAL A 237 5.75 2.41 -52.00
C VAL A 237 6.47 1.15 -52.46
N SER A 238 7.61 1.28 -53.13
CA SER A 238 8.32 0.16 -53.80
C SER A 238 9.77 -0.04 -53.34
N ASP A 239 10.22 0.73 -52.36
CA ASP A 239 11.62 0.76 -51.94
C ASP A 239 11.78 0.74 -50.42
N LEU A 240 10.84 0.11 -49.69
CA LEU A 240 10.95 -0.08 -48.24
C LEU A 240 12.27 -0.79 -47.88
N ASP A 241 12.97 -0.26 -46.89
CA ASP A 241 14.21 -0.81 -46.37
C ASP A 241 14.24 -0.76 -44.84
N VAL A 242 15.30 -1.30 -44.22
CA VAL A 242 15.41 -1.41 -42.76
C VAL A 242 15.27 -0.08 -42.00
N THR A 243 15.51 1.05 -42.65
CA THR A 243 15.40 2.37 -42.01
C THR A 243 13.96 2.84 -41.87
N ASP A 244 13.03 2.25 -42.62
CA ASP A 244 11.59 2.52 -42.53
C ASP A 244 10.93 1.72 -41.38
N PHE A 245 11.69 0.88 -40.68
CA PHE A 245 11.21 0.04 -39.58
C PHE A 245 11.89 0.45 -38.28
N THR A 246 11.10 0.97 -37.34
CA THR A 246 11.52 1.24 -35.96
C THR A 246 11.24 0.02 -35.09
N GLY A 247 11.89 -0.06 -33.92
CA GLY A 247 11.97 -1.32 -33.18
C GLY A 247 12.94 -2.33 -33.80
N ALA A 248 13.63 -1.99 -34.90
CA ALA A 248 14.85 -2.65 -35.37
C ALA A 248 16.03 -2.40 -34.40
N THR A 249 15.89 -2.83 -33.15
CA THR A 249 17.06 -3.19 -32.36
C THR A 249 17.36 -4.64 -32.71
N THR A 250 18.62 -4.96 -32.95
CA THR A 250 19.09 -6.33 -32.79
C THR A 250 18.44 -6.90 -31.55
N ASP A 251 17.69 -8.01 -31.62
CA ASP A 251 17.24 -8.69 -30.42
C ASP A 251 18.45 -8.85 -29.47
N PRO A 252 18.45 -8.19 -28.30
CA PRO A 252 19.43 -8.43 -27.24
C PRO A 252 19.34 -9.86 -26.66
N GLY A 253 18.35 -10.63 -27.09
CA GLY A 253 17.99 -11.94 -26.58
C GLY A 253 16.71 -11.85 -25.75
N PRO A 254 16.36 -12.92 -25.01
CA PRO A 254 15.22 -12.88 -24.10
C PRO A 254 15.31 -11.66 -23.19
N GLN A 255 14.26 -10.84 -23.18
CA GLN A 255 14.16 -9.59 -22.41
C GLN A 255 13.45 -9.77 -21.07
N GLY A 256 13.46 -11.01 -20.60
CA GLY A 256 12.93 -11.38 -19.31
C GLY A 256 11.42 -11.47 -19.32
N ALA A 257 10.92 -11.92 -18.18
CA ALA A 257 9.51 -11.97 -17.91
C ALA A 257 9.16 -10.80 -16.98
N LEU A 258 8.12 -10.05 -17.35
CA LEU A 258 7.55 -8.99 -16.52
C LEU A 258 6.43 -9.57 -15.67
N GLN A 259 6.54 -9.40 -14.35
CA GLN A 259 5.65 -10.05 -13.40
C GLN A 259 5.55 -9.27 -12.09
N PHE A 260 4.42 -9.36 -11.41
CA PHE A 260 4.30 -8.81 -10.06
C PHE A 260 5.31 -9.46 -9.11
N SER A 261 5.86 -8.68 -8.19
CA SER A 261 6.81 -9.20 -7.19
C SER A 261 6.14 -10.15 -6.19
N ALA A 262 4.82 -10.00 -5.99
CA ALA A 262 4.00 -10.84 -5.14
C ALA A 262 2.69 -11.28 -5.82
N VAL A 263 2.17 -12.45 -5.40
CA VAL A 263 0.84 -12.97 -5.78
C VAL A 263 -0.30 -12.15 -5.18
N ALA A 264 -0.04 -11.48 -4.06
CA ALA A 264 -1.01 -10.74 -3.30
C ALA A 264 -0.35 -9.55 -2.60
N TYR A 265 -1.11 -8.48 -2.48
CA TYR A 265 -0.75 -7.25 -1.78
C TYR A 265 -1.84 -6.95 -0.74
N THR A 266 -1.49 -6.13 0.25
CA THR A 266 -2.45 -5.68 1.25
C THR A 266 -2.31 -4.18 1.40
N GLY A 267 -3.42 -3.48 1.31
CA GLY A 267 -3.52 -2.04 1.43
C GLY A 267 -4.48 -1.67 2.54
N VAL A 268 -4.28 -0.49 3.11
CA VAL A 268 -5.22 0.13 4.05
C VAL A 268 -5.84 1.31 3.35
N GLU A 269 -7.14 1.50 3.54
CA GLU A 269 -7.86 2.67 3.06
C GLU A 269 -7.30 3.97 3.65
N GLY A 270 -7.77 5.09 3.11
CA GLY A 270 -7.40 6.44 3.51
C GLY A 270 -8.41 7.01 4.46
N THR A 271 -8.08 8.08 5.15
CA THR A 271 -8.99 8.67 6.14
C THR A 271 -10.16 9.44 5.50
N ASP A 272 -9.99 9.91 4.27
CA ASP A 272 -11.03 10.54 3.45
C ASP A 272 -10.62 10.59 1.95
N ALA A 273 -11.50 11.11 1.10
CA ALA A 273 -11.22 11.30 -0.33
C ALA A 273 -10.04 12.26 -0.61
N ALA A 274 -9.68 13.13 0.33
CA ALA A 274 -8.54 14.05 0.19
C ALA A 274 -7.21 13.42 0.64
N ASN A 275 -7.25 12.34 1.42
CA ASN A 275 -6.12 11.62 1.97
C ASN A 275 -6.30 10.10 1.75
N PRO A 276 -6.24 9.63 0.50
CA PRO A 276 -6.35 8.21 0.21
C PRO A 276 -5.15 7.43 0.76
N GLY A 277 -5.42 6.23 1.25
CA GLY A 277 -4.42 5.22 1.51
C GLY A 277 -3.67 4.88 0.22
N LYS A 278 -2.45 4.35 0.35
CA LYS A 278 -1.58 4.10 -0.79
C LYS A 278 -0.95 2.73 -0.68
N THR A 279 -1.08 1.92 -1.72
CA THR A 279 -0.37 0.65 -1.81
C THR A 279 0.56 0.67 -3.01
N LEU A 280 1.86 0.49 -2.77
CA LEU A 280 2.84 0.36 -3.85
C LEU A 280 2.79 -1.06 -4.41
N ILE A 281 2.48 -1.18 -5.68
CA ILE A 281 2.53 -2.42 -6.43
C ILE A 281 3.85 -2.47 -7.19
N THR A 282 4.61 -3.54 -7.03
CA THR A 282 5.92 -3.69 -7.67
C THR A 282 5.85 -4.69 -8.81
N VAL A 283 6.32 -4.30 -9.98
CA VAL A 283 6.53 -5.17 -11.14
C VAL A 283 8.02 -5.36 -11.33
N THR A 284 8.43 -6.63 -11.46
CA THR A 284 9.82 -7.04 -11.65
C THR A 284 10.02 -7.58 -13.05
N ARG A 285 11.23 -7.35 -13.56
CA ARG A 285 11.73 -7.92 -14.80
C ARG A 285 12.76 -8.99 -14.47
N THR A 286 12.56 -10.23 -14.94
CA THR A 286 13.41 -11.35 -14.52
C THR A 286 14.83 -11.34 -15.10
N ASP A 287 15.11 -10.52 -16.12
CA ASP A 287 16.47 -10.16 -16.49
C ASP A 287 16.69 -8.64 -16.51
N GLY A 288 17.85 -8.22 -16.03
CA GLY A 288 18.30 -6.81 -16.06
C GLY A 288 18.88 -6.45 -17.40
N SER A 289 18.15 -6.77 -18.47
CA SER A 289 18.59 -6.56 -19.83
C SER A 289 18.80 -5.06 -20.14
N GLN A 290 19.73 -4.79 -21.07
CA GLN A 290 20.25 -3.45 -21.39
C GLN A 290 19.36 -2.63 -22.30
N ASP A 291 18.19 -3.13 -22.68
CA ASP A 291 17.27 -2.43 -23.56
C ASP A 291 15.96 -2.12 -22.82
N PRO A 292 15.38 -0.94 -23.08
CA PRO A 292 14.14 -0.53 -22.44
C PRO A 292 12.98 -1.44 -22.85
N VAL A 293 12.06 -1.69 -21.92
CA VAL A 293 10.82 -2.45 -22.16
C VAL A 293 9.69 -1.76 -21.42
N SER A 294 8.45 -1.99 -21.85
CA SER A 294 7.27 -1.53 -21.14
C SER A 294 6.26 -2.66 -20.96
N VAL A 295 5.32 -2.46 -20.04
CA VAL A 295 4.18 -3.36 -19.80
C VAL A 295 3.00 -2.56 -19.28
N GLY A 296 1.82 -2.82 -19.82
CA GLY A 296 0.57 -2.27 -19.32
C GLY A 296 0.13 -2.99 -18.04
N TYR A 297 -0.50 -2.27 -17.12
CA TYR A 297 -1.15 -2.86 -15.95
C TYR A 297 -2.59 -2.37 -15.83
N LYS A 298 -3.46 -3.25 -15.33
CA LYS A 298 -4.89 -3.01 -15.14
C LYS A 298 -5.31 -3.32 -13.71
N VAL A 299 -6.17 -2.49 -13.16
CA VAL A 299 -6.68 -2.58 -11.78
C VAL A 299 -8.21 -2.76 -11.82
N THR A 300 -8.68 -3.98 -11.56
CA THR A 300 -10.10 -4.35 -11.68
C THR A 300 -10.71 -4.68 -10.31
N PRO A 301 -11.87 -4.12 -9.92
CA PRO A 301 -12.57 -4.50 -8.69
C PRO A 301 -12.92 -6.01 -8.66
N GLY A 302 -12.69 -6.66 -7.51
CA GLY A 302 -13.05 -8.05 -7.26
C GLY A 302 -14.49 -8.19 -6.76
N VAL A 303 -15.34 -8.92 -7.48
CA VAL A 303 -16.74 -9.16 -7.12
C VAL A 303 -16.91 -10.21 -6.01
N THR A 304 -16.84 -9.83 -4.73
CA THR A 304 -17.43 -10.64 -3.65
C THR A 304 -17.96 -9.82 -2.46
N ASN A 305 -19.02 -9.02 -2.64
CA ASN A 305 -20.08 -8.94 -1.61
C ASN A 305 -21.43 -8.46 -2.21
N PRO A 306 -22.47 -9.30 -2.27
CA PRO A 306 -23.80 -8.92 -2.78
C PRO A 306 -24.64 -8.08 -1.81
N ALA A 307 -24.09 -7.59 -0.69
CA ALA A 307 -24.87 -7.04 0.42
C ALA A 307 -24.94 -5.50 0.53
N LEU A 308 -24.26 -4.73 -0.33
CA LEU A 308 -24.29 -3.27 -0.27
C LEU A 308 -24.56 -2.67 -1.65
N ALA A 309 -25.83 -2.50 -1.96
CA ALA A 309 -26.28 -1.54 -2.95
C ALA A 309 -26.20 -0.15 -2.30
N GLY A 310 -25.07 0.54 -2.48
CA GLY A 310 -24.86 1.93 -2.04
C GLY A 310 -23.62 2.07 -1.15
N GLY A 311 -22.61 2.80 -1.65
CA GLY A 311 -21.34 3.09 -0.96
C GLY A 311 -20.17 2.59 -1.80
N ILE A 312 -19.61 3.49 -2.61
CA ILE A 312 -18.56 3.21 -3.58
C ILE A 312 -17.21 3.22 -2.84
N ASP A 313 -16.63 2.06 -2.60
CA ASP A 313 -15.20 1.98 -2.27
C ASP A 313 -14.39 1.77 -3.56
N PHE A 314 -13.84 2.90 -4.00
CA PHE A 314 -12.74 3.14 -4.95
C PHE A 314 -13.03 3.76 -6.32
N PHE A 315 -12.15 4.75 -6.59
CA PHE A 315 -12.06 5.73 -7.68
C PHE A 315 -11.28 5.17 -8.89
N GLU A 316 -11.34 5.94 -10.00
CA GLU A 316 -10.47 5.94 -11.20
C GLU A 316 -9.53 4.74 -11.34
N THR A 317 -9.84 3.90 -12.32
CA THR A 317 -8.97 2.82 -12.76
C THR A 317 -7.56 3.36 -12.96
N THR A 318 -6.65 3.02 -12.05
CA THR A 318 -5.22 3.30 -12.21
C THR A 318 -4.66 2.29 -13.20
N ASP A 319 -5.20 2.25 -14.41
CA ASP A 319 -4.57 1.54 -15.51
C ASP A 319 -3.39 2.41 -15.95
N GLY A 320 -2.34 1.78 -16.47
CA GLY A 320 -1.17 2.56 -16.84
C GLY A 320 -0.10 1.76 -17.51
N LEU A 321 0.94 2.47 -17.95
CA LEU A 321 2.09 1.91 -18.63
C LEU A 321 3.34 2.06 -17.76
N LEU A 322 3.97 0.93 -17.42
CA LEU A 322 5.30 0.95 -16.79
C LEU A 322 6.37 0.88 -17.87
N THR A 323 7.23 1.89 -17.94
CA THR A 323 8.40 1.89 -18.83
C THR A 323 9.68 1.68 -18.03
N PHE A 324 10.34 0.55 -18.25
CA PHE A 324 11.65 0.20 -17.68
C PHE A 324 12.75 0.73 -18.59
N ALA A 325 13.65 1.54 -18.03
CA ALA A 325 14.86 1.94 -18.73
C ALA A 325 15.81 0.73 -18.91
N ALA A 326 16.78 0.88 -19.80
CA ALA A 326 17.89 -0.05 -19.95
C ALA A 326 18.53 -0.43 -18.60
N GLY A 327 18.54 -1.73 -18.28
CA GLY A 327 19.11 -2.29 -17.05
C GLY A 327 18.24 -2.17 -15.79
N GLU A 328 17.05 -1.58 -15.90
CA GLU A 328 16.11 -1.45 -14.78
C GLU A 328 15.33 -2.76 -14.57
N THR A 329 15.31 -3.26 -13.34
CA THR A 329 14.73 -4.57 -13.01
C THR A 329 13.43 -4.50 -12.21
N GLU A 330 13.07 -3.33 -11.70
CA GLU A 330 11.86 -3.12 -10.91
C GLU A 330 11.26 -1.74 -11.18
N LYS A 331 9.93 -1.69 -11.22
CA LYS A 331 9.14 -0.46 -11.23
C LYS A 331 7.99 -0.60 -10.25
N THR A 332 7.53 0.53 -9.74
CA THR A 332 6.39 0.60 -8.84
C THR A 332 5.35 1.57 -9.37
N PHE A 333 4.08 1.23 -9.19
CA PHE A 333 2.97 2.17 -9.30
C PHE A 333 2.18 2.18 -7.98
N GLU A 334 1.48 3.27 -7.73
CA GLU A 334 0.63 3.42 -6.55
C GLU A 334 -0.81 3.08 -6.92
N VAL A 335 -1.45 2.22 -6.12
CA VAL A 335 -2.91 2.09 -6.11
C VAL A 335 -3.42 2.92 -4.94
N LEU A 336 -4.28 3.90 -5.24
CA LEU A 336 -4.89 4.78 -4.25
C LEU A 336 -6.15 4.12 -3.67
N LEU A 337 -6.27 4.21 -2.36
CA LEU A 337 -7.34 3.63 -1.56
C LEU A 337 -7.99 4.73 -0.68
N PRO A 338 -8.82 5.67 -1.19
CA PRO A 338 -9.73 6.53 -0.39
C PRO A 338 -10.55 5.86 0.77
N ALA A 339 -11.34 6.63 1.50
CA ALA A 339 -12.23 6.13 2.56
C ALA A 339 -13.67 5.87 2.05
N ASP A 340 -14.45 5.03 2.77
CA ASP A 340 -15.89 4.84 2.54
C ASP A 340 -16.68 6.17 2.62
N PRO A 341 -17.43 6.55 1.58
CA PRO A 341 -18.37 7.66 1.63
C PRO A 341 -19.63 7.29 2.44
N GLY A 342 -19.51 7.16 3.77
CA GLY A 342 -20.65 6.84 4.62
C GLY A 342 -20.43 7.07 6.12
N THR A 343 -21.42 7.66 6.82
CA THR A 343 -21.40 7.81 8.30
C THR A 343 -21.72 6.51 9.05
N THR A 344 -21.64 5.35 8.38
CA THR A 344 -21.88 4.04 8.98
C THR A 344 -20.79 3.09 8.53
N ASN A 345 -19.66 3.11 9.24
CA ASN A 345 -18.62 2.09 9.11
C ASN A 345 -19.18 0.71 9.43
N ILE A 346 -19.66 0.03 8.40
CA ILE A 346 -19.82 -1.41 8.44
C ILE A 346 -18.46 -1.96 8.03
N ALA A 347 -17.79 -2.67 8.95
CA ALA A 347 -16.50 -3.30 8.68
C ALA A 347 -16.52 -4.06 7.34
N ASP A 348 -15.73 -3.59 6.37
CA ASP A 348 -15.60 -4.17 5.03
C ASP A 348 -14.24 -4.86 4.81
N ASP A 349 -13.69 -5.40 5.89
CA ASP A 349 -12.46 -6.19 5.87
C ASP A 349 -12.56 -7.32 4.85
N GLY A 350 -11.68 -7.28 3.84
CA GLY A 350 -11.54 -8.35 2.85
C GLY A 350 -12.07 -8.05 1.45
N LYS A 351 -12.34 -6.78 1.12
CA LYS A 351 -12.48 -6.34 -0.28
C LYS A 351 -11.22 -6.70 -1.07
N THR A 352 -11.40 -7.06 -2.34
CA THR A 352 -10.28 -7.44 -3.21
C THR A 352 -10.31 -6.67 -4.50
N VAL A 353 -9.12 -6.36 -5.00
CA VAL A 353 -8.87 -5.77 -6.31
C VAL A 353 -7.96 -6.73 -7.07
N SER A 354 -8.36 -7.07 -8.28
CA SER A 354 -7.56 -7.88 -9.20
C SER A 354 -6.61 -6.97 -9.98
N LEU A 355 -5.36 -7.37 -10.07
CA LEU A 355 -4.32 -6.69 -10.82
C LEU A 355 -3.91 -7.60 -11.99
N SER A 356 -3.77 -7.07 -13.20
CA SER A 356 -3.24 -7.83 -14.34
C SER A 356 -2.23 -7.03 -15.15
N LEU A 357 -1.24 -7.73 -15.70
CA LEU A 357 -0.26 -7.19 -16.66
C LEU A 357 -0.60 -7.64 -18.08
N PHE A 358 -0.40 -6.75 -19.05
CA PHE A 358 -0.68 -7.01 -20.46
C PHE A 358 0.27 -6.23 -21.38
N ASN A 359 0.32 -6.63 -22.66
CA ASN A 359 1.06 -5.98 -23.75
C ASN A 359 2.54 -5.61 -23.41
N PRO A 360 3.39 -6.58 -23.01
CA PRO A 360 4.82 -6.30 -22.84
C PRO A 360 5.47 -6.00 -24.19
N THR A 361 6.36 -5.01 -24.23
CA THR A 361 7.01 -4.56 -25.47
C THR A 361 8.44 -5.08 -25.63
N ASN A 362 9.01 -4.88 -26.82
CA ASN A 362 10.43 -5.08 -27.13
C ASN A 362 10.95 -6.48 -26.74
N GLY A 363 10.15 -7.53 -26.96
CA GLY A 363 10.55 -8.94 -26.76
C GLY A 363 10.44 -9.47 -25.34
N ALA A 364 10.00 -8.66 -24.37
CA ALA A 364 9.68 -9.16 -23.03
C ALA A 364 8.39 -10.00 -23.05
N VAL A 365 8.26 -10.96 -22.13
CA VAL A 365 7.06 -11.79 -22.00
C VAL A 365 6.39 -11.54 -20.65
N LEU A 366 5.11 -11.88 -20.53
CA LEU A 366 4.48 -11.95 -19.21
C LEU A 366 5.02 -13.15 -18.44
N GLY A 367 5.44 -12.94 -17.20
CA GLY A 367 5.88 -14.01 -16.31
C GLY A 367 4.72 -14.79 -15.72
N SER A 368 5.06 -15.81 -14.92
CA SER A 368 4.05 -16.65 -14.27
C SER A 368 3.16 -15.88 -13.30
N GLN A 369 3.62 -14.72 -12.84
CA GLN A 369 2.89 -13.81 -11.96
C GLN A 369 2.37 -12.57 -12.73
N SER A 370 1.65 -12.77 -13.83
CA SER A 370 1.04 -11.70 -14.61
C SER A 370 -0.27 -11.18 -14.01
N ALA A 371 -0.74 -11.77 -12.92
CA ALA A 371 -1.90 -11.31 -12.16
C ALA A 371 -1.59 -11.32 -10.65
N ALA A 372 -2.21 -10.42 -9.90
CA ALA A 372 -2.10 -10.38 -8.44
C ALA A 372 -3.43 -9.93 -7.83
N VAL A 373 -3.59 -10.09 -6.52
CA VAL A 373 -4.77 -9.62 -5.79
C VAL A 373 -4.34 -8.64 -4.70
N LEU A 374 -4.89 -7.44 -4.71
CA LEU A 374 -4.78 -6.50 -3.61
C LEU A 374 -5.98 -6.67 -2.68
N THR A 375 -5.74 -7.05 -1.43
CA THR A 375 -6.75 -7.04 -0.37
C THR A 375 -6.75 -5.68 0.30
N ILE A 376 -7.93 -5.09 0.42
CA ILE A 376 -8.14 -3.79 1.04
C ILE A 376 -8.67 -4.03 2.46
N ASN A 377 -8.03 -3.36 3.42
CA ASN A 377 -8.44 -3.31 4.80
C ASN A 377 -8.96 -1.90 5.10
N ASP A 378 -10.10 -1.82 5.79
CA ASP A 378 -10.71 -0.56 6.20
C ASP A 378 -9.76 0.27 7.08
N SER A 379 -9.69 1.57 6.81
CA SER A 379 -8.98 2.54 7.63
C SER A 379 -9.83 2.97 8.81
N ALA A 380 -10.07 2.03 9.73
CA ALA A 380 -10.58 2.24 11.09
C ALA A 380 -11.27 3.59 11.35
N GLY A 381 -12.41 3.81 10.69
CA GLY A 381 -13.28 4.94 11.02
C GLY A 381 -14.11 4.61 12.28
N SER A 382 -13.69 5.12 13.42
CA SER A 382 -14.54 5.34 14.61
C SER A 382 -15.43 4.17 15.08
N ASP A 383 -14.85 3.11 15.64
CA ASP A 383 -15.18 2.63 17.00
C ASP A 383 -14.19 1.54 17.44
N GLY A 384 -13.02 1.97 17.94
CA GLY A 384 -12.06 1.13 18.64
C GLY A 384 -10.79 0.82 17.85
N ALA A 385 -9.67 1.38 18.32
CA ALA A 385 -8.27 1.09 17.98
C ALA A 385 -7.99 0.66 16.54
N VAL A 386 -7.30 1.53 15.80
CA VAL A 386 -6.73 1.25 14.47
C VAL A 386 -6.22 -0.19 14.42
N GLY A 387 -6.83 -1.02 13.56
CA GLY A 387 -6.43 -2.39 13.35
C GLY A 387 -4.99 -2.44 12.84
N GLY A 388 -4.03 -2.65 13.75
CA GLY A 388 -2.61 -2.73 13.44
C GLY A 388 -1.73 -1.68 14.12
N ALA A 389 -2.27 -0.64 14.76
CA ALA A 389 -1.47 0.25 15.60
C ALA A 389 -1.25 -0.41 16.97
N GLU A 390 -0.02 -0.83 17.23
CA GLU A 390 0.44 -1.17 18.58
C GLU A 390 0.63 0.12 19.39
N TYR A 391 0.13 0.10 20.62
CA TYR A 391 0.21 1.18 21.61
C TYR A 391 1.05 0.70 22.78
N GLU A 392 2.00 1.53 23.22
CA GLU A 392 2.93 1.14 24.28
C GLU A 392 3.19 2.28 25.26
N PHE A 393 3.38 1.94 26.53
CA PHE A 393 3.89 2.86 27.53
C PHE A 393 5.38 3.17 27.32
N VAL A 394 5.71 4.45 27.06
CA VAL A 394 7.10 4.89 26.86
C VAL A 394 7.76 5.23 28.19
N LEU A 395 8.76 4.43 28.56
CA LEU A 395 9.64 4.74 29.68
C LEU A 395 10.66 5.80 29.27
N ASP A 396 11.01 6.70 30.20
CA ASP A 396 12.08 7.68 30.02
C ASP A 396 13.44 6.96 29.92
N SER A 397 13.77 6.53 28.70
CA SER A 397 15.09 6.13 28.19
C SER A 397 15.85 5.03 28.91
N VAL A 398 15.68 3.77 28.48
CA VAL A 398 16.82 2.96 27.98
C VAL A 398 16.30 1.92 26.97
N ASP A 399 16.83 1.94 25.75
CA ASP A 399 16.66 0.86 24.75
C ASP A 399 16.84 -0.52 25.40
N GLY A 400 15.82 -1.38 25.30
CA GLY A 400 15.90 -2.82 25.61
C GLY A 400 15.17 -3.31 26.87
N ALA A 401 14.69 -2.42 27.75
CA ALA A 401 14.10 -2.86 29.02
C ALA A 401 12.66 -3.41 28.84
N SER A 402 12.53 -4.75 28.86
CA SER A 402 11.25 -5.47 28.70
C SER A 402 10.30 -5.41 29.91
N THR A 403 10.31 -4.33 30.71
CA THR A 403 9.39 -4.19 31.86
C THR A 403 8.81 -2.78 31.96
N ASN A 404 7.53 -2.63 31.62
CA ASN A 404 6.72 -1.40 31.64
C ASN A 404 6.52 -0.82 33.06
N VAL A 405 7.56 -0.22 33.65
CA VAL A 405 7.55 0.27 35.04
C VAL A 405 7.98 1.73 35.15
N TYR A 406 7.04 2.61 35.50
CA TYR A 406 7.29 4.00 35.88
C TYR A 406 7.65 4.08 37.36
N GLY A 407 8.52 5.01 37.76
CA GLY A 407 8.88 5.23 39.17
C GLY A 407 8.72 6.68 39.58
N VAL A 408 8.11 6.92 40.73
CA VAL A 408 7.99 8.24 41.37
C VAL A 408 8.28 8.15 42.86
N SER A 409 8.82 9.23 43.43
CA SER A 409 8.94 9.37 44.88
C SER A 409 7.93 10.40 45.36
N GLU A 410 7.22 10.10 46.44
CA GLU A 410 6.32 11.06 47.09
C GLU A 410 7.04 12.35 47.54
N SER A 411 8.36 12.28 47.71
CA SER A 411 9.20 13.42 48.09
C SER A 411 9.50 14.39 46.94
N GLN A 412 9.22 14.03 45.67
CA GLN A 412 9.42 14.93 44.52
C GLN A 412 8.50 16.17 44.57
N GLY A 413 7.36 16.09 45.26
CA GLY A 413 6.48 17.23 45.57
C GLY A 413 6.99 18.13 46.71
N GLY A 414 8.10 17.77 47.37
CA GLY A 414 8.61 18.43 48.57
C GLY A 414 8.11 17.78 49.88
N THR A 415 8.50 18.34 51.02
CA THR A 415 8.16 17.80 52.36
C THR A 415 6.77 18.23 52.87
N ALA A 416 5.93 18.81 52.01
CA ALA A 416 4.63 19.36 52.39
C ALA A 416 3.52 18.41 51.94
N LEU A 417 2.64 18.03 52.86
CA LEU A 417 1.42 17.27 52.58
C LEU A 417 0.66 17.90 51.39
N GLY A 418 0.30 17.11 50.38
CA GLY A 418 -0.31 17.63 49.16
C GLY A 418 -0.29 16.64 48.01
N THR A 419 -0.63 17.12 46.80
CA THR A 419 -0.61 16.30 45.58
C THR A 419 0.38 16.88 44.55
N PHE A 420 0.96 16.01 43.73
CA PHE A 420 1.73 16.39 42.55
C PHE A 420 1.39 15.46 41.39
N THR A 421 1.68 15.86 40.15
CA THR A 421 1.44 15.03 38.96
C THR A 421 2.73 14.43 38.43
N THR A 422 2.63 13.20 37.93
CA THR A 422 3.68 12.56 37.14
C THR A 422 3.17 12.31 35.73
N PRO A 423 3.91 12.74 34.69
CA PRO A 423 3.55 12.45 33.32
C PRO A 423 3.82 10.98 32.98
N ILE A 424 2.86 10.33 32.33
CA ILE A 424 2.96 8.99 31.75
C ILE A 424 2.91 9.15 30.23
N THR A 425 3.95 8.71 29.53
CA THR A 425 4.05 8.88 28.07
C THR A 425 3.58 7.62 27.37
N ILE A 426 2.82 7.79 26.30
CA ILE A 426 2.28 6.71 25.49
C ILE A 426 2.74 6.94 24.06
N GLU A 427 3.23 5.88 23.42
CA GLU A 427 3.60 5.85 22.01
C GLU A 427 2.59 5.04 21.22
N ARG A 428 2.39 5.46 19.97
CA ARG A 428 1.72 4.66 18.95
C ARG A 428 2.67 4.35 17.81
N SER A 429 2.64 3.11 17.34
CA SER A 429 3.48 2.62 16.24
C SER A 429 3.10 3.20 14.86
N ILE A 430 1.86 3.65 14.68
CA ILE A 430 1.35 4.25 13.44
C ILE A 430 0.93 5.70 13.73
N THR A 431 1.52 6.65 13.01
CA THR A 431 1.28 8.08 13.20
C THR A 431 0.31 8.69 12.19
N VAL A 432 -0.23 7.89 11.28
CA VAL A 432 -1.17 8.35 10.25
C VAL A 432 -2.59 8.29 10.81
N GLY A 433 -3.34 9.38 10.68
CA GLY A 433 -4.71 9.53 11.17
C GLY A 433 -4.81 9.97 12.63
N GLU A 434 -5.98 10.50 13.00
CA GLU A 434 -6.33 10.76 14.40
C GLU A 434 -6.80 9.44 15.05
N ASP A 435 -6.28 9.10 16.23
CA ASP A 435 -6.76 7.93 16.98
C ASP A 435 -6.98 8.28 18.45
N THR A 436 -7.90 7.57 19.09
CA THR A 436 -8.31 7.75 20.48
C THR A 436 -8.34 6.43 21.23
N ILE A 437 -7.61 6.39 22.34
CA ILE A 437 -7.60 5.27 23.29
C ILE A 437 -8.06 5.74 24.67
N ASN A 438 -8.33 4.78 25.56
CA ASN A 438 -8.66 5.03 26.95
C ASN A 438 -7.47 4.65 27.86
N PHE A 439 -7.08 5.57 28.73
CA PHE A 439 -6.10 5.36 29.78
C PHE A 439 -6.80 5.15 31.13
N ASN A 440 -6.33 4.18 31.90
CA ASN A 440 -6.79 3.92 33.26
C ASN A 440 -5.63 3.81 34.24
N ALA A 441 -5.88 4.23 35.48
CA ALA A 441 -5.00 4.00 36.63
C ALA A 441 -5.83 3.43 37.79
N PHE A 442 -5.56 2.18 38.18
CA PHE A 442 -6.33 1.41 39.16
C PHE A 442 -5.51 1.05 40.41
N ASP A 443 -6.23 0.83 41.50
CA ASP A 443 -5.66 0.36 42.77
C ASP A 443 -4.94 -0.97 42.56
N ALA A 444 -3.74 -1.09 43.10
CA ALA A 444 -3.06 -2.38 43.26
C ALA A 444 -2.53 -2.52 44.69
N THR A 445 -1.25 -2.22 44.95
CA THR A 445 -0.76 -2.10 46.33
C THR A 445 -0.86 -0.67 46.84
N ALA A 446 -0.80 0.33 45.95
CA ALA A 446 -1.29 1.68 46.21
C ALA A 446 -2.82 1.72 46.01
N THR A 447 -3.49 2.56 46.79
CA THR A 447 -4.93 2.70 46.87
C THR A 447 -5.35 4.15 46.69
N SER A 448 -6.35 4.40 45.85
CA SER A 448 -6.94 5.72 45.70
C SER A 448 -8.05 5.95 46.75
N PRO A 449 -8.15 7.15 47.34
CA PRO A 449 -7.40 8.37 47.04
C PRO A 449 -6.17 8.58 47.94
N ASP A 450 -5.73 7.55 48.67
CA ASP A 450 -4.73 7.71 49.74
C ASP A 450 -3.33 7.91 49.14
N ASP A 451 -2.94 7.14 48.12
CA ASP A 451 -1.59 7.16 47.52
C ASP A 451 -1.57 7.86 46.14
N PHE A 452 -2.68 7.78 45.40
CA PHE A 452 -2.86 8.39 44.09
C PHE A 452 -4.33 8.68 43.81
N ILE A 453 -4.63 9.45 42.76
CA ILE A 453 -6.01 9.65 42.30
C ILE A 453 -6.31 8.71 41.14
N ARG A 454 -7.28 7.81 41.34
CA ARG A 454 -7.77 6.87 40.33
C ARG A 454 -8.25 7.60 39.07
N ILE A 455 -7.91 7.03 37.92
CA ILE A 455 -8.36 7.49 36.60
C ILE A 455 -9.14 6.36 35.95
N ASP A 456 -10.42 6.62 35.68
CA ASP A 456 -11.32 5.70 34.98
C ASP A 456 -11.60 6.23 33.57
N ASN A 457 -11.12 5.50 32.56
CA ASN A 457 -11.42 5.67 31.15
C ASN A 457 -11.15 7.10 30.62
N GLN A 458 -9.98 7.66 30.96
CA GLN A 458 -9.57 8.96 30.44
C GLN A 458 -9.20 8.84 28.97
N THR A 459 -9.86 9.63 28.13
CA THR A 459 -9.59 9.68 26.70
C THR A 459 -8.21 10.29 26.42
N VAL A 460 -7.42 9.59 25.60
CA VAL A 460 -6.14 10.04 25.06
C VAL A 460 -6.27 10.09 23.55
N THR A 461 -6.14 11.29 22.98
CA THR A 461 -6.24 11.52 21.54
C THR A 461 -4.86 11.83 20.96
N PHE A 462 -4.51 11.11 19.90
CA PHE A 462 -3.34 11.37 19.08
C PHE A 462 -3.81 12.05 17.80
N ALA A 463 -3.41 13.30 17.58
CA ALA A 463 -3.67 13.98 16.32
C ALA A 463 -2.88 13.33 15.18
N ASP A 464 -3.29 13.54 13.93
CA ASP A 464 -2.52 13.09 12.76
C ASP A 464 -1.05 13.54 12.84
N GLY A 465 -0.12 12.63 12.56
CA GLY A 465 1.32 12.80 12.71
C GLY A 465 1.86 12.76 14.14
N GLN A 466 1.02 12.68 15.18
CA GLN A 466 1.48 12.67 16.57
C GLN A 466 1.86 11.25 17.03
N GLN A 467 3.13 11.01 17.34
CA GLN A 467 3.60 9.70 17.83
C GLN A 467 3.40 9.50 19.34
N PHE A 468 3.52 10.58 20.12
CA PHE A 468 3.54 10.53 21.59
C PHE A 468 2.39 11.34 22.20
N ALA A 469 1.76 10.80 23.23
CA ALA A 469 0.82 11.51 24.09
C ALA A 469 1.24 11.36 25.56
N THR A 470 0.79 12.27 26.42
CA THR A 470 1.12 12.25 27.85
C THR A 470 -0.14 12.37 28.70
N VAL A 471 -0.25 11.52 29.71
CA VAL A 471 -1.31 11.58 30.73
C VAL A 471 -0.69 11.83 32.10
N ASP A 472 -1.19 12.83 32.80
CA ASP A 472 -0.73 13.14 34.16
C ASP A 472 -1.47 12.30 35.20
N VAL A 473 -0.74 11.46 35.94
CA VAL A 473 -1.27 10.75 37.12
C VAL A 473 -1.00 11.58 38.36
N THR A 474 -2.01 11.82 39.18
CA THR A 474 -1.86 12.57 40.43
C THR A 474 -1.46 11.65 41.57
N ILE A 475 -0.32 11.92 42.19
CA ILE A 475 0.20 11.24 43.38
C ILE A 475 -0.17 12.06 44.62
N VAL A 476 -0.54 11.37 45.69
CA VAL A 476 -0.93 11.96 46.97
C VAL A 476 0.19 11.68 47.97
N ASN A 477 0.72 12.74 48.59
CA ASN A 477 1.68 12.62 49.69
C ASN A 477 0.91 12.84 51.00
N ASP A 478 0.59 11.75 51.67
CA ASP A 478 -0.19 11.73 52.90
C ASP A 478 0.66 11.76 54.19
N GLY A 479 1.97 11.55 54.05
CA GLY A 479 2.98 11.63 55.10
C GLY A 479 3.00 10.46 56.07
N THR A 480 2.44 9.29 55.74
CA THR A 480 2.38 8.10 56.63
C THR A 480 3.44 7.02 56.37
N ALA A 481 4.70 7.43 56.22
CA ALA A 481 5.88 6.56 56.00
C ALA A 481 6.21 5.47 57.07
N VAL A 482 5.33 5.17 58.04
CA VAL A 482 5.60 4.24 59.16
C VAL A 482 4.74 2.97 59.16
N THR A 483 3.75 2.85 58.27
CA THR A 483 2.89 1.65 58.20
C THR A 483 2.70 1.07 56.80
N GLU A 484 3.16 1.76 55.76
CA GLU A 484 3.05 1.35 54.36
C GLU A 484 4.33 0.67 53.84
N PRO A 485 4.23 -0.23 52.85
CA PRO A 485 5.39 -0.81 52.20
C PRO A 485 6.22 0.29 51.50
N ASP A 486 7.54 0.16 51.53
CA ASP A 486 8.47 1.18 51.00
C ASP A 486 8.25 1.53 49.50
N ILE A 487 7.59 0.63 48.76
CA ILE A 487 7.21 0.80 47.35
C ILE A 487 5.80 0.25 47.15
N GLU A 488 4.94 1.07 46.58
CA GLU A 488 3.56 0.75 46.22
C GLU A 488 3.36 0.83 44.72
N ASN A 489 2.35 0.13 44.21
CA ASN A 489 2.11 -0.02 42.78
C ASN A 489 0.71 0.45 42.42
N VAL A 490 0.62 1.21 41.34
CA VAL A 490 -0.59 1.58 40.63
C VAL A 490 -0.60 0.84 39.29
N SER A 491 -1.68 0.14 38.99
CA SER A 491 -1.82 -0.57 37.71
C SER A 491 -2.33 0.40 36.64
N LEU A 492 -1.60 0.49 35.52
CA LEU A 492 -1.95 1.30 34.37
C LEU A 492 -2.41 0.41 33.22
N THR A 493 -3.47 0.80 32.52
CA THR A 493 -3.89 0.10 31.29
C THR A 493 -4.28 1.08 30.18
N LEU A 494 -3.94 0.69 28.95
CA LEU A 494 -4.48 1.27 27.73
C LEU A 494 -5.59 0.37 27.21
N GLN A 495 -6.70 0.93 26.77
CA GLN A 495 -7.83 0.20 26.25
C GLN A 495 -8.37 0.84 24.98
N ASN A 496 -8.89 0.02 24.07
CA ASN A 496 -9.64 0.53 22.92
C ASN A 496 -11.08 0.92 23.32
N GLY A 497 -11.86 1.42 22.35
CA GLY A 497 -13.27 1.80 22.52
C GLY A 497 -14.18 0.65 23.01
N SER A 498 -13.81 -0.61 22.75
CA SER A 498 -14.53 -1.79 23.20
C SER A 498 -14.09 -2.33 24.58
N GLY A 499 -13.09 -1.69 25.21
CA GLY A 499 -12.58 -2.05 26.54
C GLY A 499 -11.55 -3.19 26.55
N GLN A 500 -11.07 -3.64 25.39
CA GLN A 500 -9.95 -4.57 25.30
C GLN A 500 -8.66 -3.88 25.73
N VAL A 501 -7.86 -4.54 26.56
CA VAL A 501 -6.54 -4.05 26.99
C VAL A 501 -5.57 -4.14 25.82
N LEU A 502 -4.98 -2.99 25.46
CA LEU A 502 -3.98 -2.83 24.41
C LEU A 502 -2.56 -3.00 24.97
N ASP A 503 -2.31 -2.39 26.14
CA ASP A 503 -1.06 -2.52 26.89
C ASP A 503 -1.32 -2.28 28.39
N SER A 504 -0.39 -2.74 29.23
CA SER A 504 -0.42 -2.55 30.67
C SER A 504 0.95 -2.19 31.23
N ALA A 505 0.98 -1.30 32.21
CA ALA A 505 2.17 -0.89 32.93
C ALA A 505 1.91 -0.82 34.44
N ASN A 506 2.99 -0.65 35.18
CA ASN A 506 2.97 -0.40 36.61
C ASN A 506 3.60 0.96 36.89
N LEU A 507 2.98 1.76 37.75
CA LEU A 507 3.57 2.98 38.30
C LEU A 507 3.90 2.74 39.77
N LEU A 508 5.19 2.77 40.09
CA LEU A 508 5.70 2.55 41.43
C LEU A 508 5.83 3.87 42.18
N ILE A 509 5.19 3.95 43.34
CA ILE A 509 5.25 5.07 44.28
C ILE A 509 6.17 4.68 45.43
N ASN A 510 7.20 5.49 45.68
CA ASN A 510 8.12 5.31 46.81
C ASN A 510 7.76 6.25 47.96
N ASN A 511 7.31 5.65 49.07
CA ASN A 511 6.79 6.28 50.30
C ASN A 511 7.91 6.56 51.34
N GLN A 512 9.19 6.51 50.97
CA GLN A 512 10.28 6.82 51.90
C GLN A 512 10.39 8.32 52.21
N ALA A 513 9.62 8.77 53.20
CA ALA A 513 9.86 10.05 53.86
C ALA A 513 11.16 10.01 54.69
N GLY A 514 12.26 10.52 54.12
CA GLY A 514 13.41 10.98 54.91
C GLY A 514 14.56 10.00 55.17
N ALA A 515 14.91 9.11 54.24
CA ALA A 515 16.18 8.37 54.32
C ALA A 515 17.38 9.23 53.84
N ALA A 516 18.53 9.05 54.50
CA ALA A 516 19.67 9.95 54.55
C ALA A 516 20.27 10.40 53.20
N THR A 517 20.94 11.56 53.23
CA THR A 517 21.65 12.28 52.15
C THR A 517 22.81 11.51 51.49
N GLY A 518 22.57 10.28 51.03
CA GLY A 518 23.54 9.53 50.25
C GLY A 518 23.30 8.03 50.16
N ALA A 519 22.05 7.53 50.20
CA ALA A 519 21.77 6.12 49.98
C ALA A 519 20.49 5.85 49.20
N GLY A 520 20.58 5.10 48.11
CA GLY A 520 19.43 4.75 47.30
C GLY A 520 19.57 3.66 46.25
N PHE A 521 20.73 3.01 46.12
CA PHE A 521 20.90 2.01 45.07
C PHE A 521 20.44 0.63 45.52
N SER A 522 19.49 0.04 44.80
CA SER A 522 19.04 -1.33 45.06
C SER A 522 18.64 -2.04 43.78
N PHE A 523 18.69 -3.37 43.79
CA PHE A 523 17.85 -4.15 42.89
C PHE A 523 16.39 -4.05 43.32
N GLY A 524 15.46 -4.40 42.42
CA GLY A 524 14.01 -4.40 42.72
C GLY A 524 13.61 -5.49 43.72
N THR A 525 14.41 -6.54 43.84
CA THR A 525 14.24 -7.66 44.77
C THR A 525 15.57 -8.37 45.02
N ASP A 526 15.64 -9.24 46.03
CA ASP A 526 16.80 -10.09 46.35
C ASP A 526 16.86 -11.39 45.52
N ALA A 527 15.83 -11.68 44.72
CA ALA A 527 15.77 -12.87 43.87
C ALA A 527 15.03 -12.63 42.54
N TYR A 528 15.62 -13.10 41.44
CA TYR A 528 15.10 -13.06 40.08
C TYR A 528 15.07 -14.45 39.47
N SER A 529 14.13 -14.70 38.56
CA SER A 529 14.12 -15.89 37.70
C SER A 529 13.99 -15.48 36.24
N VAL A 530 14.89 -15.95 35.37
CA VAL A 530 14.95 -15.60 33.94
C VAL A 530 14.98 -16.88 33.09
N GLY A 531 14.11 -17.01 32.10
CA GLY A 531 14.01 -18.19 31.24
C GLY A 531 12.70 -18.23 30.44
N SER A 532 12.41 -19.33 29.73
CA SER A 532 11.29 -19.44 28.78
C SER A 532 9.87 -19.48 29.40
N GLY A 533 9.73 -19.20 30.70
CA GLY A 533 8.46 -19.18 31.42
C GLY A 533 8.47 -18.10 32.50
N ALA A 534 7.36 -17.35 32.60
CA ALA A 534 7.03 -16.28 33.55
C ALA A 534 8.23 -15.73 34.36
N VAL A 535 8.80 -14.63 33.90
CA VAL A 535 9.80 -13.86 34.64
C VAL A 535 9.17 -13.35 35.94
N THR A 536 9.73 -13.74 37.08
CA THR A 536 9.28 -13.25 38.39
C THR A 536 10.37 -12.41 39.04
N GLY A 537 10.04 -11.16 39.35
CA GLY A 537 10.92 -10.19 40.00
C GLY A 537 10.86 -8.82 39.31
N LEU A 538 10.68 -7.74 40.08
CA LEU A 538 10.59 -6.37 39.53
C LEU A 538 11.93 -5.98 38.88
N GLY A 539 11.96 -5.90 37.54
CA GLY A 539 13.11 -5.41 36.78
C GLY A 539 14.11 -6.47 36.29
N ALA A 540 13.67 -7.72 36.06
CA ALA A 540 14.40 -8.65 35.20
C ALA A 540 13.68 -8.83 33.87
N GLY A 541 14.45 -8.97 32.78
CA GLY A 541 13.94 -9.10 31.42
C GLY A 541 14.86 -9.97 30.57
N THR A 542 14.36 -10.48 29.44
CA THR A 542 15.12 -11.25 28.46
C THR A 542 15.01 -10.58 27.09
N GLY A 543 16.10 -10.51 26.35
CA GLY A 543 16.10 -9.89 25.02
C GLY A 543 17.15 -10.48 24.09
N ASP A 544 17.02 -10.19 22.79
CA ASP A 544 17.99 -10.51 21.75
C ASP A 544 18.73 -9.25 21.32
N GLY A 545 20.05 -9.22 21.55
CA GLY A 545 20.90 -8.09 21.23
C GLY A 545 21.81 -8.34 20.02
N PRO A 546 22.51 -7.30 19.52
CA PRO A 546 23.45 -7.42 18.39
C PRO A 546 24.62 -8.39 18.63
N ASN A 547 24.79 -8.89 19.86
CA ASN A 547 25.82 -9.87 20.25
C ASN A 547 25.25 -11.20 20.77
N GLY A 548 23.94 -11.46 20.59
CA GLY A 548 23.24 -12.65 21.06
C GLY A 548 22.26 -12.39 22.22
N PRO A 549 21.67 -13.46 22.79
CA PRO A 549 20.70 -13.35 23.87
C PRO A 549 21.33 -12.82 25.16
N PHE A 550 20.53 -12.11 25.95
CA PHE A 550 20.92 -11.58 27.25
C PHE A 550 19.74 -11.54 28.22
N PHE A 551 20.05 -11.41 29.50
CA PHE A 551 19.08 -10.96 30.50
C PHE A 551 19.49 -9.61 31.11
N GLU A 552 18.50 -8.84 31.52
CA GLU A 552 18.67 -7.54 32.14
C GLU A 552 18.41 -7.59 33.63
N LEU A 553 19.14 -6.76 34.39
CA LEU A 553 18.86 -6.46 35.78
C LEU A 553 18.74 -4.96 35.98
N THR A 554 17.60 -4.49 36.47
CA THR A 554 17.37 -3.08 36.76
C THR A 554 17.90 -2.71 38.15
N VAL A 555 18.71 -1.67 38.19
CA VAL A 555 19.18 -1.00 39.40
C VAL A 555 18.37 0.27 39.59
N PHE A 556 17.72 0.37 40.74
CA PHE A 556 16.91 1.49 41.17
C PHE A 556 17.73 2.45 42.02
N ARG A 557 17.39 3.73 41.95
CA ARG A 557 18.02 4.82 42.72
C ARG A 557 16.94 5.63 43.44
N SER A 558 17.00 5.70 44.77
CA SER A 558 15.99 6.40 45.59
C SER A 558 16.19 7.92 45.72
N ASN A 559 17.40 8.45 45.48
CA ASN A 559 17.69 9.88 45.54
C ASN A 559 18.22 10.38 44.20
N VAL A 560 17.45 11.26 43.54
CA VAL A 560 17.78 11.76 42.19
C VAL A 560 18.19 13.23 42.17
N SER A 561 18.35 13.85 43.34
CA SER A 561 18.64 15.30 43.46
C SER A 561 20.04 15.71 42.98
N THR A 562 20.96 14.75 42.87
CA THR A 562 22.34 14.95 42.41
C THR A 562 22.74 13.80 41.48
N ALA A 563 23.79 13.94 40.68
CA ALA A 563 24.33 12.80 39.92
C ALA A 563 25.18 11.92 40.84
N GLU A 564 25.05 10.59 40.72
CA GLU A 564 25.83 9.62 41.50
C GLU A 564 26.17 8.38 40.67
N THR A 565 27.09 7.56 41.19
CA THR A 565 27.54 6.32 40.54
C THR A 565 27.47 5.16 41.51
N VAL A 566 27.15 3.96 41.01
CA VAL A 566 27.22 2.70 41.75
C VAL A 566 27.98 1.65 40.96
N ASP A 567 28.85 0.90 41.63
CA ASP A 567 29.59 -0.19 41.01
C ASP A 567 28.78 -1.48 41.10
N TYR A 568 28.83 -2.32 40.06
CA TYR A 568 28.13 -3.60 40.03
C TYR A 568 29.05 -4.75 39.61
N SER A 569 28.70 -5.96 40.06
CA SER A 569 29.29 -7.21 39.60
C SER A 569 28.23 -8.30 39.53
N VAL A 570 28.21 -9.05 38.42
CA VAL A 570 27.36 -10.21 38.19
C VAL A 570 28.25 -11.41 37.92
N ALA A 571 28.21 -12.41 38.79
CA ALA A 571 29.07 -13.58 38.74
C ALA A 571 28.38 -14.83 39.31
N ALA A 572 28.91 -16.01 39.01
CA ALA A 572 28.35 -17.27 39.46
C ALA A 572 28.28 -17.33 41.00
N ALA A 573 27.16 -17.84 41.53
CA ALA A 573 26.99 -17.99 42.96
C ALA A 573 28.02 -19.00 43.52
N THR A 574 28.61 -18.69 44.68
CA THR A 574 29.57 -19.59 45.33
C THR A 574 28.92 -20.94 45.67
N GLY A 575 29.34 -22.01 44.99
CA GLY A 575 28.81 -23.37 45.18
C GLY A 575 27.79 -23.80 44.13
N SER A 576 27.46 -22.95 43.16
CA SER A 576 26.80 -23.36 41.91
C SER A 576 27.79 -24.22 41.11
N ALA A 577 27.35 -25.39 40.64
CA ALA A 577 28.20 -26.31 39.90
C ALA A 577 28.45 -25.79 38.48
N ALA A 578 29.23 -24.72 38.34
CA ALA A 578 29.81 -24.28 37.06
C ALA A 578 30.92 -25.25 36.63
N THR A 579 30.58 -26.53 36.46
CA THR A 579 31.50 -27.55 35.98
C THR A 579 30.82 -28.46 34.98
N ALA A 580 31.16 -28.21 33.71
CA ALA A 580 30.89 -28.98 32.51
C ALA A 580 29.50 -28.81 31.88
N ASP A 581 29.45 -27.90 30.92
CA ASP A 581 28.64 -27.97 29.69
C ASP A 581 28.54 -29.43 29.20
N PRO A 582 27.34 -30.06 29.25
CA PRO A 582 27.13 -31.41 28.74
C PRO A 582 26.85 -31.48 27.22
N ASP A 583 26.59 -30.38 26.52
CA ASP A 583 25.99 -30.40 25.18
C ASP A 583 26.67 -29.52 24.09
N GLY A 584 27.70 -28.75 24.44
CA GLY A 584 28.69 -28.19 23.53
C GLY A 584 28.29 -26.89 22.84
N ALA A 585 27.41 -26.10 23.44
CA ALA A 585 26.96 -24.80 22.90
C ALA A 585 27.79 -23.58 23.38
N ALA A 586 28.82 -23.76 24.19
CA ALA A 586 29.70 -22.66 24.58
C ALA A 586 30.59 -22.15 23.41
N PRO A 587 30.80 -20.82 23.26
CA PRO A 587 31.88 -20.29 22.43
C PRO A 587 33.22 -20.91 22.86
N VAL A 588 34.09 -21.24 21.90
CA VAL A 588 35.36 -21.94 22.15
C VAL A 588 36.15 -21.30 23.31
N GLY A 589 36.04 -21.88 24.51
CA GLY A 589 36.76 -21.44 25.72
C GLY A 589 35.94 -20.99 26.93
N SER A 590 34.59 -21.02 26.94
CA SER A 590 33.80 -20.80 28.17
C SER A 590 33.20 -22.10 28.74
N THR A 591 32.79 -22.07 30.01
CA THR A 591 32.28 -23.22 30.78
C THR A 591 30.97 -22.91 31.51
N SER A 592 30.18 -21.93 31.04
CA SER A 592 28.96 -21.41 31.70
C SER A 592 28.01 -20.81 30.67
N ASP A 593 26.71 -20.82 30.98
CA ASP A 593 25.60 -20.34 30.13
C ASP A 593 25.39 -18.82 30.22
N PHE A 594 26.31 -18.11 30.87
CA PHE A 594 26.36 -16.65 30.87
C PHE A 594 27.80 -16.14 30.86
N VAL A 595 27.96 -14.86 30.54
CA VAL A 595 29.24 -14.15 30.63
C VAL A 595 29.24 -13.25 31.87
N PRO A 596 30.12 -13.46 32.85
CA PRO A 596 30.24 -12.56 34.00
C PRO A 596 30.53 -11.12 33.56
N VAL A 597 29.82 -10.16 34.16
CA VAL A 597 29.97 -8.72 33.86
C VAL A 597 30.21 -7.93 35.14
N SER A 598 31.00 -6.88 35.05
CA SER A 598 31.16 -5.89 36.11
C SER A 598 31.42 -4.52 35.52
N GLY A 599 31.06 -3.48 36.25
CA GLY A 599 31.16 -2.11 35.75
C GLY A 599 30.67 -1.08 36.75
N GLN A 600 30.46 0.12 36.26
CA GLN A 600 29.93 1.25 37.01
C GLN A 600 28.74 1.84 36.26
N LEU A 601 27.63 2.00 36.96
CA LEU A 601 26.45 2.71 36.46
C LEU A 601 26.55 4.17 36.90
N SER A 602 26.43 5.08 35.94
CA SER A 602 26.37 6.53 36.20
C SER A 602 24.95 7.01 36.04
N PHE A 603 24.39 7.58 37.09
CA PHE A 603 23.04 8.14 37.13
C PHE A 603 23.10 9.66 37.09
N GLY A 604 22.42 10.25 36.12
CA GLY A 604 22.19 11.69 36.02
C GLY A 604 21.30 12.21 37.16
N VAL A 605 21.14 13.54 37.20
CA VAL A 605 20.10 14.17 38.03
C VAL A 605 18.75 13.80 37.45
N GLY A 606 17.79 13.38 38.28
CA GLY A 606 16.47 12.90 37.85
C GLY A 606 16.41 11.43 37.47
N GLU A 607 17.53 10.77 37.23
CA GLU A 607 17.57 9.39 36.72
C GLU A 607 17.35 8.36 37.84
N LEU A 608 16.27 7.58 37.71
CA LEU A 608 15.79 6.64 38.73
C LEU A 608 16.26 5.21 38.52
N THR A 609 16.53 4.80 37.27
CA THR A 609 16.87 3.42 36.94
C THR A 609 18.03 3.34 35.93
N LYS A 610 18.77 2.23 35.99
CA LYS A 610 19.74 1.81 34.97
C LYS A 610 19.68 0.30 34.84
N THR A 611 19.89 -0.23 33.64
CA THR A 611 19.93 -1.67 33.40
C THR A 611 21.35 -2.19 33.30
N ILE A 612 21.55 -3.42 33.77
CA ILE A 612 22.77 -4.19 33.58
C ILE A 612 22.44 -5.30 32.58
N GLN A 613 23.14 -5.29 31.45
CA GLN A 613 23.07 -6.32 30.42
C GLN A 613 24.00 -7.47 30.78
N VAL A 614 23.46 -8.69 30.88
CA VAL A 614 24.23 -9.90 31.15
C VAL A 614 24.02 -10.87 29.99
N PRO A 615 25.03 -11.06 29.12
CA PRO A 615 24.93 -12.02 28.02
C PRO A 615 24.67 -13.42 28.55
N SER A 616 23.70 -14.12 27.98
CA SER A 616 23.27 -15.46 28.37
C SER A 616 23.01 -16.34 27.16
N PHE A 617 23.19 -17.65 27.31
CA PHE A 617 23.03 -18.64 26.24
C PHE A 617 22.07 -19.73 26.73
N PHE A 618 20.81 -19.64 26.33
CA PHE A 618 19.80 -20.63 26.73
C PHE A 618 19.93 -21.88 25.84
N ASP A 619 20.37 -23.01 26.41
CA ASP A 619 20.54 -24.29 25.70
C ASP A 619 19.47 -25.34 26.07
N GLY A 620 18.62 -25.05 27.06
CA GLY A 620 17.60 -25.97 27.59
C GLY A 620 18.14 -27.00 28.59
N GLY A 621 19.33 -26.77 29.14
CA GLY A 621 20.01 -27.56 30.16
C GLY A 621 19.49 -27.39 31.59
N SER A 622 20.37 -27.56 32.58
CA SER A 622 20.03 -27.43 34.00
C SER A 622 20.19 -25.99 34.49
N ASN A 623 19.31 -25.53 35.39
CA ASN A 623 19.36 -24.17 35.93
C ASN A 623 20.75 -23.71 36.39
N GLU A 624 21.12 -22.48 36.04
CA GLU A 624 22.33 -21.82 36.54
C GLU A 624 22.00 -20.71 37.55
N PHE A 625 22.74 -20.69 38.67
CA PHE A 625 22.57 -19.67 39.71
C PHE A 625 23.65 -18.59 39.63
N VAL A 626 23.22 -17.35 39.46
CA VAL A 626 24.06 -16.15 39.36
C VAL A 626 23.77 -15.22 40.55
N THR A 627 24.77 -14.47 40.99
CA THR A 627 24.62 -13.43 42.00
C THR A 627 25.05 -12.09 41.42
N ALA A 628 24.13 -11.13 41.43
CA ALA A 628 24.39 -9.73 41.12
C ALA A 628 24.60 -8.95 42.44
N THR A 629 25.58 -8.06 42.47
CA THR A 629 25.93 -7.28 43.66
C THR A 629 26.24 -5.84 43.27
N LEU A 630 25.71 -4.91 44.05
CA LEU A 630 26.03 -3.49 44.04
C LEU A 630 27.04 -3.19 45.15
N THR A 631 28.03 -2.39 44.84
CA THR A 631 29.07 -1.96 45.78
C THR A 631 29.31 -0.46 45.67
N GLY A 632 29.68 0.16 46.79
CA GLY A 632 29.87 1.61 46.88
C GLY A 632 29.21 2.21 48.11
N ASN A 633 29.10 3.54 48.12
CA ASN A 633 28.35 4.24 49.15
C ASN A 633 26.86 4.23 48.76
N GLY A 634 25.99 4.21 49.77
CA GLY A 634 24.58 4.47 49.53
C GLY A 634 23.74 3.31 49.03
N LEU A 635 24.04 2.10 49.51
CA LEU A 635 23.29 0.90 49.15
C LEU A 635 21.99 0.80 49.95
N GLY A 636 20.92 0.35 49.28
CA GLY A 636 19.60 0.11 49.83
C GLY A 636 19.42 -1.29 50.44
N SER A 637 18.18 -1.72 50.59
CA SER A 637 17.76 -3.00 51.18
C SER A 637 18.16 -4.23 50.34
N PHE A 638 18.25 -4.09 49.02
CA PHE A 638 18.63 -5.15 48.08
C PHE A 638 19.93 -4.82 47.34
N PRO A 639 21.09 -4.77 48.02
CA PRO A 639 22.37 -4.55 47.37
C PRO A 639 22.88 -5.80 46.63
N THR A 640 22.24 -6.94 46.87
CA THR A 640 22.57 -8.21 46.24
C THR A 640 21.27 -8.86 45.78
N ALA A 641 21.29 -9.43 44.59
CA ALA A 641 20.19 -10.21 44.05
C ALA A 641 20.71 -11.54 43.50
N ASN A 642 20.00 -12.61 43.78
CA ASN A 642 20.27 -13.92 43.19
C ASN A 642 19.41 -14.07 41.93
N VAL A 643 19.97 -14.62 40.86
CA VAL A 643 19.29 -14.85 39.59
C VAL A 643 19.32 -16.34 39.30
N ASP A 644 18.15 -16.94 39.15
CA ASP A 644 17.95 -18.31 38.71
C ASP A 644 17.69 -18.28 37.20
N ILE A 645 18.65 -18.77 36.41
CA ILE A 645 18.52 -18.90 34.96
C ILE A 645 17.88 -20.27 34.71
N LEU A 646 16.61 -20.29 34.27
CA LEU A 646 15.74 -21.47 34.16
C LEU A 646 15.86 -22.20 32.83
#